data_AF-A0A1Z5H4N2-F1
#
_entry.id   AF-A0A1Z5H4N2-F1
#
_cell.length_a   1.000
_cell.length_b   1.000
_cell.length_c   1.000
_cell.angle_alpha   90.00
_cell.angle_beta   90.00
_cell.angle_gamma   90.00
#
_symmetry.space_group_name_H-M   'P 1'
#
loop_
_entity.id
_entity.type
_entity.pdbx_description
1 polymer ?
#
loop_
_entity_poly.entity_id
_entity_poly.type
_entity_poly.pdbx_seq_one_letter_code
_entity_poly.pdbx_strand_id
1 'polypeptide(L)'
;MADKIDQDLIKTDLYDAVNGEWLKTATIPGDHSTTGGFTDLSDGIEKTLMADFKDLLAGKLTPENDEMNEFKKFYELVSDFDKREKDGSAPLKPYLDRIEALNNYQDLSDQLADWILAGLPTPFSLDIDSDMKDSTKYALFASGPRLFLPDKTYYEKDNQAAKQLMPVLEKMMTQLFEQAGYETSKAKTIIEQATAFDKLIAPHVKSAEEGADYSKMYNPRTLDQIADSTNKLDLRTAITTLVHGTPEKIIATEPAFFDALGDLLTDDHFQMMKSWLLFKTVMGLSSYLTDEQRQTSTIYGRAMSGRKEARSQEKAAYDLATGTFDQVVGDYYGRKYFGEAAKQDVHDMVVKMVNVYKKRLANNTWLGKATREKAILKLDKLGIQVGYPDKIDPLYSKFKVTTASEGGSVLSNLMTFTRIRNEDDFARWNQPVDRSRWEMSASTVNAYFHPFYNIIVFPAAILQAPFYSLKQSSSENFGGIGAVIAHEISHAFDNNGSLFDENGSLNNWWTKKDNEHFHELAENMVKEFDGLPYAGQKVNGKLTVSENIADGGGLSCALEAAKGEPDVDLNAFFLNWAKIWRQKATPEREQLLLSIDVHAPAKLRANVQVQNLDDFFSTFNIQPGDKMYKAPKDRVKIW
;
A
#
# COMPACT_ATOMS: atom_id res chain seq x y z
N MET A 1 -10.57 1.00 30.51
CA MET A 1 -11.92 0.55 30.90
C MET A 1 -12.24 -0.64 30.04
N ALA A 2 -12.80 -1.73 30.57
CA ALA A 2 -13.31 -2.79 29.69
C ALA A 2 -14.39 -2.16 28.80
N ASP A 3 -14.28 -2.33 27.48
CA ASP A 3 -15.23 -1.74 26.54
C ASP A 3 -16.61 -2.29 26.87
N LYS A 4 -17.54 -1.41 27.22
CA LYS A 4 -18.92 -1.80 27.51
C LYS A 4 -19.60 -2.12 26.18
N ILE A 5 -19.82 -3.40 25.91
CA ILE A 5 -20.55 -3.87 24.73
C ILE A 5 -22.05 -3.64 24.96
N ASP A 6 -22.72 -3.00 24.00
CA ASP A 6 -24.17 -2.82 23.98
C ASP A 6 -24.83 -4.02 23.27
N GLN A 7 -25.27 -5.01 24.04
CA GLN A 7 -25.84 -6.26 23.51
C GLN A 7 -27.12 -6.03 22.69
N ASP A 8 -27.94 -5.04 23.04
CA ASP A 8 -29.18 -4.75 22.32
C ASP A 8 -28.88 -4.15 20.94
N LEU A 9 -27.79 -3.39 20.84
CA LEU A 9 -27.38 -2.75 19.59
C LEU A 9 -26.84 -3.76 18.56
N ILE A 10 -26.37 -4.95 18.96
CA ILE A 10 -25.83 -5.97 18.05
C ILE A 10 -26.82 -6.34 16.94
N LYS A 11 -28.13 -6.34 17.26
CA LYS A 11 -29.18 -6.64 16.27
C LYS A 11 -29.37 -5.56 15.21
N THR A 12 -28.84 -4.38 15.47
CA THR A 12 -28.98 -3.20 14.63
C THR A 12 -27.66 -2.83 13.95
N ASP A 13 -26.55 -2.93 14.67
CA ASP A 13 -25.22 -2.51 14.25
C ASP A 13 -24.16 -3.17 15.17
N LEU A 14 -23.51 -4.25 14.70
CA LEU A 14 -22.49 -4.95 15.48
C LEU A 14 -21.28 -4.05 15.79
N TYR A 15 -20.85 -3.24 14.82
CA TYR A 15 -19.72 -2.34 14.98
C TYR A 15 -19.96 -1.31 16.08
N ASP A 16 -21.10 -0.61 16.06
CA ASP A 16 -21.42 0.37 17.08
C ASP A 16 -21.70 -0.30 18.43
N ALA A 17 -22.22 -1.52 18.46
CA ALA A 17 -22.41 -2.28 19.70
C ALA A 17 -21.09 -2.55 20.43
N VAL A 18 -20.03 -2.86 19.68
CA VAL A 18 -18.69 -3.19 20.22
C VAL A 18 -17.83 -1.95 20.42
N ASN A 19 -17.90 -0.98 19.50
CA ASN A 19 -16.97 0.15 19.45
C ASN A 19 -17.64 1.50 19.79
N GLY A 20 -18.95 1.57 19.97
CA GLY A 20 -19.71 2.81 20.12
C GLY A 20 -19.28 3.66 21.33
N GLU A 21 -19.08 3.05 22.50
CA GLU A 21 -18.57 3.76 23.68
C GLU A 21 -17.15 4.30 23.47
N TRP A 22 -16.29 3.53 22.79
CA TRP A 22 -14.96 3.99 22.42
C TRP A 22 -15.05 5.15 21.42
N LEU A 23 -15.88 5.07 20.37
CA LEU A 23 -16.02 6.11 19.34
C LEU A 23 -16.43 7.49 19.90
N LYS A 24 -17.27 7.48 20.95
CA LYS A 24 -17.72 8.70 21.66
C LYS A 24 -16.57 9.44 22.34
N THR A 25 -15.54 8.72 22.80
CA THR A 25 -14.43 9.27 23.58
C THR A 25 -13.10 9.32 22.81
N ALA A 26 -12.99 8.54 21.72
CA ALA A 26 -11.81 8.49 20.88
C ALA A 26 -11.49 9.85 20.28
N THR A 27 -10.23 10.26 20.41
CA THR A 27 -9.71 11.52 19.90
C THR A 27 -8.66 11.20 18.86
N ILE A 28 -8.83 11.70 17.64
CA ILE A 28 -7.81 11.60 16.58
C ILE A 28 -6.69 12.60 16.96
N PRO A 29 -5.45 12.14 17.17
CA PRO A 29 -4.32 13.04 17.41
C PRO A 29 -4.14 14.06 16.27
N GLY A 30 -3.60 15.24 16.56
CA GLY A 30 -3.49 16.33 15.58
C GLY A 30 -2.65 15.96 14.35
N ASP A 31 -1.63 15.13 14.53
CA ASP A 31 -0.73 14.62 13.49
C ASP A 31 -1.27 13.37 12.76
N HIS A 32 -2.48 12.92 13.10
CA HIS A 32 -3.14 11.73 12.56
C HIS A 32 -4.44 12.07 11.83
N SER A 33 -4.83 11.18 10.90
CA SER A 33 -6.15 11.23 10.26
C SER A 33 -7.09 10.15 10.78
N THR A 34 -6.55 9.17 11.50
CA THR A 34 -7.26 8.04 12.08
C THR A 34 -6.74 7.75 13.50
N THR A 35 -7.53 7.03 14.29
CA THR A 35 -7.14 6.40 15.56
C THR A 35 -7.94 5.09 15.70
N GLY A 36 -7.49 4.14 16.52
CA GLY A 36 -8.12 2.82 16.66
C GLY A 36 -7.13 1.67 16.48
N GLY A 37 -7.63 0.44 16.31
CA GLY A 37 -6.86 -0.79 16.46
C GLY A 37 -5.49 -0.81 15.76
N PHE A 38 -5.46 -0.54 14.45
CA PHE A 38 -4.22 -0.49 13.66
C PHE A 38 -3.32 0.69 14.06
N THR A 39 -3.88 1.89 14.22
CA THR A 39 -3.11 3.09 14.56
C THR A 39 -2.51 3.02 15.96
N ASP A 40 -3.29 2.57 16.95
CA ASP A 40 -2.85 2.44 18.34
C ASP A 40 -1.66 1.47 18.44
N LEU A 41 -1.67 0.42 17.60
CA LEU A 41 -0.56 -0.53 17.49
C LEU A 41 0.68 0.09 16.88
N SER A 42 0.51 0.81 15.77
CA SER A 42 1.58 1.55 15.10
C SER A 42 2.22 2.58 16.04
N ASP A 43 1.41 3.35 16.76
CA ASP A 43 1.87 4.34 17.75
C ASP A 43 2.60 3.66 18.93
N GLY A 44 2.14 2.49 19.36
CA GLY A 44 2.81 1.69 20.38
C GLY A 44 4.20 1.22 19.96
N ILE A 45 4.32 0.74 18.72
CA ILE A 45 5.60 0.33 18.12
C ILE A 45 6.52 1.53 17.92
N GLU A 46 6.01 2.63 17.36
CA GLU A 46 6.72 3.90 17.20
C GLU A 46 7.33 4.33 18.54
N LYS A 47 6.52 4.39 19.60
CA LYS A 47 6.99 4.77 20.95
C LYS A 47 8.09 3.83 21.46
N THR A 48 7.96 2.53 21.18
CA THR A 48 8.91 1.51 21.64
C THR A 48 10.25 1.66 20.93
N LEU A 49 10.24 1.77 19.60
CA LEU A 49 11.44 1.91 18.78
C LEU A 49 12.10 3.28 18.94
N MET A 50 11.33 4.37 19.10
CA MET A 50 11.88 5.68 19.45
C MET A 50 12.66 5.65 20.77
N ALA A 51 12.16 4.92 21.80
CA ALA A 51 12.86 4.77 23.06
C ALA A 51 14.18 3.99 22.90
N ASP A 52 14.15 2.88 22.17
CA ASP A 52 15.34 2.09 21.85
C ASP A 52 16.39 2.89 21.08
N PHE A 53 15.96 3.63 20.06
CA PHE A 53 16.88 4.36 19.20
C PHE A 53 17.39 5.63 19.86
N LYS A 54 16.66 6.20 20.81
CA LYS A 54 17.23 7.20 21.72
C LYS A 54 18.40 6.64 22.52
N ASP A 55 18.30 5.40 23.00
CA ASP A 55 19.40 4.73 23.70
C ASP A 55 20.55 4.34 22.75
N LEU A 56 20.25 4.01 21.49
CA LEU A 56 21.24 3.79 20.42
C LEU A 56 22.05 5.05 20.10
N LEU A 57 21.37 6.19 19.93
CA LEU A 57 21.98 7.50 19.71
C LEU A 57 22.81 7.93 20.92
N ALA A 58 22.34 7.66 22.14
CA ALA A 58 23.07 7.93 23.38
C ALA A 58 24.22 6.95 23.66
N GLY A 59 24.45 5.95 22.81
CA GLY A 59 25.51 4.95 22.96
C GLY A 59 25.28 3.95 24.11
N LYS A 60 24.05 3.85 24.62
CA LYS A 60 23.65 2.86 25.63
C LYS A 60 23.23 1.53 24.98
N LEU A 61 22.77 1.58 23.74
CA LEU A 61 22.57 0.41 22.90
C LEU A 61 23.69 0.37 21.85
N THR A 62 24.30 -0.80 21.66
CA THR A 62 25.31 -1.01 20.61
C THR A 62 24.60 -1.48 19.34
N PRO A 63 24.93 -0.95 18.14
CA PRO A 63 24.40 -1.47 16.88
C PRO A 63 24.68 -2.98 16.75
N GLU A 64 23.68 -3.77 16.37
CA GLU A 64 23.80 -5.24 16.30
C GLU A 64 24.61 -5.72 15.09
N ASN A 65 24.70 -4.89 14.04
CA ASN A 65 25.40 -5.15 12.78
C ASN A 65 25.80 -3.83 12.10
N ASP A 66 26.51 -3.93 10.97
CA ASP A 66 27.00 -2.78 10.21
C ASP A 66 25.85 -1.94 9.63
N GLU A 67 24.78 -2.58 9.16
CA GLU A 67 23.59 -1.91 8.62
C GLU A 67 22.89 -1.07 9.69
N MET A 68 22.80 -1.57 10.92
CA MET A 68 22.24 -0.84 12.07
C MET A 68 23.13 0.35 12.45
N ASN A 69 24.44 0.24 12.24
CA ASN A 69 25.36 1.35 12.44
C ASN A 69 25.18 2.43 11.35
N GLU A 70 24.93 2.06 10.10
CA GLU A 70 24.56 3.01 9.05
C GLU A 70 23.19 3.65 9.32
N PHE A 71 22.20 2.88 9.77
CA PHE A 71 20.93 3.44 10.26
C PHE A 71 21.15 4.49 11.37
N LYS A 72 21.98 4.18 12.37
CA LYS A 72 22.32 5.12 13.45
C LYS A 72 22.88 6.44 12.90
N LYS A 73 23.90 6.37 12.02
CA LYS A 73 24.49 7.57 11.40
C LYS A 73 23.46 8.39 10.62
N PHE A 74 22.58 7.71 9.88
CA PHE A 74 21.52 8.39 9.14
C PHE A 74 20.52 9.05 10.09
N TYR A 75 20.15 8.38 11.18
CA TYR A 75 19.23 8.91 12.17
C TYR A 75 19.82 10.13 12.91
N GLU A 76 21.12 10.12 13.21
CA GLU A 76 21.84 11.31 13.72
C GLU A 76 21.70 12.48 12.73
N LEU A 77 21.98 12.25 11.44
CA LEU A 77 21.90 13.28 10.41
C LEU A 77 20.49 13.82 10.20
N VAL A 78 19.48 12.95 10.20
CA VAL A 78 18.07 13.33 10.03
C VAL A 78 17.53 14.12 11.24
N SER A 79 18.04 13.82 12.43
CA SER A 79 17.68 14.49 13.68
C SER A 79 18.34 15.86 13.87
N ASP A 80 19.40 16.16 13.09
CA ASP A 80 20.12 17.44 13.13
C ASP A 80 19.36 18.54 12.37
N PHE A 81 18.30 19.04 13.00
CA PHE A 81 17.52 20.15 12.44
C PHE A 81 18.32 21.45 12.36
N ASP A 82 19.28 21.69 13.26
CA ASP A 82 20.13 22.88 13.20
C ASP A 82 20.97 22.92 11.91
N LYS A 83 21.52 21.77 11.51
CA LYS A 83 22.20 21.64 10.22
C LYS A 83 21.23 21.85 9.06
N ARG A 84 20.02 21.25 9.12
CA ARG A 84 19.02 21.40 8.06
C ARG A 84 18.61 22.87 7.88
N GLU A 85 18.44 23.62 8.96
CA GLU A 85 18.19 25.07 8.91
C GLU A 85 19.36 25.84 8.31
N LYS A 86 20.60 25.46 8.65
CA LYS A 86 21.81 26.08 8.09
C LYS A 86 21.98 25.80 6.60
N ASP A 87 21.69 24.58 6.16
CA ASP A 87 21.76 24.18 4.76
C ASP A 87 20.65 24.84 3.92
N GLY A 88 19.47 25.07 4.52
CA GLY A 88 18.31 25.63 3.85
C GLY A 88 17.92 24.80 2.62
N SER A 89 17.67 25.49 1.50
CA SER A 89 17.36 24.88 0.21
C SER A 89 18.60 24.50 -0.62
N ALA A 90 19.83 24.73 -0.12
CA ALA A 90 21.03 24.47 -0.90
C ALA A 90 21.15 23.02 -1.42
N PRO A 91 20.77 21.97 -0.64
CA PRO A 91 20.80 20.59 -1.12
C PRO A 91 19.86 20.31 -2.30
N LEU A 92 18.80 21.11 -2.48
CA LEU A 92 17.83 20.93 -3.58
C LEU A 92 18.33 21.52 -4.90
N LYS A 93 19.18 22.55 -4.83
CA LYS A 93 19.62 23.34 -5.98
C LYS A 93 20.21 22.50 -7.14
N PRO A 94 21.10 21.51 -6.91
CA PRO A 94 21.68 20.74 -8.01
C PRO A 94 20.64 20.02 -8.88
N TYR A 95 19.53 19.57 -8.30
CA TYR A 95 18.47 18.88 -9.02
C TYR A 95 17.59 19.85 -9.82
N LEU A 96 17.29 21.02 -9.24
CA LEU A 96 16.57 22.08 -9.94
C LEU A 96 17.38 22.64 -11.10
N ASP A 97 18.67 22.91 -10.89
CA ASP A 97 19.58 23.39 -11.94
C ASP A 97 19.66 22.39 -13.11
N ARG A 98 19.69 21.08 -12.80
CA ARG A 98 19.70 20.02 -13.82
C ARG A 98 18.43 20.04 -14.68
N ILE A 99 17.25 20.27 -14.09
CA ILE A 99 15.99 20.41 -14.82
C ILE A 99 15.93 21.74 -15.57
N GLU A 100 16.37 22.83 -14.96
CA GLU A 100 16.39 24.15 -15.58
C GLU A 100 17.31 24.23 -16.80
N ALA A 101 18.38 23.44 -16.82
CA ALA A 101 19.29 23.34 -17.95
C ALA A 101 18.67 22.68 -19.19
N LEU A 102 17.53 22.00 -19.08
CA LEU A 102 16.84 21.38 -20.20
C LEU A 102 16.22 22.44 -21.13
N ASN A 103 16.68 22.52 -22.38
CA ASN A 103 16.17 23.45 -23.39
C ASN A 103 15.19 22.80 -24.37
N ASN A 104 15.23 21.47 -24.45
CA ASN A 104 14.38 20.66 -25.32
C ASN A 104 14.37 19.20 -24.80
N TYR A 105 13.64 18.31 -25.48
CA TYR A 105 13.59 16.90 -25.10
C TYR A 105 14.88 16.13 -25.35
N GLN A 106 15.72 16.54 -26.30
CA GLN A 106 17.02 15.90 -26.54
C GLN A 106 17.93 16.02 -25.32
N ASP A 107 17.94 17.19 -24.66
CA ASP A 107 18.73 17.41 -23.44
C ASP A 107 18.32 16.43 -22.32
N LEU A 108 17.05 16.04 -22.24
CA LEU A 108 16.56 15.02 -21.31
C LEU A 108 16.90 13.60 -21.82
N SER A 109 16.67 13.35 -23.11
CA SER A 109 16.92 12.08 -23.77
C SER A 109 18.36 11.61 -23.61
N ASP A 110 19.33 12.52 -23.79
CA ASP A 110 20.77 12.24 -23.71
C ASP A 110 21.23 11.71 -22.33
N GLN A 111 20.43 11.95 -21.30
CA GLN A 111 20.72 11.57 -19.92
C GLN A 111 19.62 10.73 -19.27
N LEU A 112 18.65 10.23 -20.04
CA LEU A 112 17.41 9.67 -19.51
C LEU A 112 17.62 8.44 -18.62
N ALA A 113 18.55 7.54 -18.97
CA ALA A 113 18.89 6.40 -18.10
C ALA A 113 19.46 6.86 -16.76
N ASP A 114 20.45 7.76 -16.77
CA ASP A 114 21.02 8.32 -15.54
C ASP A 114 20.00 9.13 -14.74
N TRP A 115 19.08 9.83 -15.42
CA TRP A 115 17.98 10.58 -14.82
C TRP A 115 17.04 9.67 -14.03
N ILE A 116 16.66 8.53 -14.61
CA ILE A 116 15.83 7.50 -13.97
C ILE A 116 16.59 6.86 -12.81
N LEU A 117 17.86 6.49 -12.99
CA LEU A 117 18.69 5.95 -11.90
C LEU A 117 18.84 6.97 -10.77
N ALA A 118 18.95 8.26 -11.07
CA ALA A 118 19.00 9.31 -10.06
C ALA A 118 17.66 9.54 -9.33
N GLY A 119 16.57 8.88 -9.71
CA GLY A 119 15.25 9.04 -9.09
C GLY A 119 14.56 10.36 -9.42
N LEU A 120 14.96 11.03 -10.50
CA LEU A 120 14.31 12.26 -10.95
C LEU A 120 13.00 11.93 -11.70
N PRO A 121 11.98 12.80 -11.60
CA PRO A 121 10.67 12.51 -12.18
C PRO A 121 10.76 12.36 -13.71
N THR A 122 9.94 11.48 -14.27
CA THR A 122 9.73 11.40 -15.73
C THR A 122 8.22 11.33 -16.00
N PRO A 123 7.75 11.63 -17.23
CA PRO A 123 6.32 11.55 -17.54
C PRO A 123 5.81 10.09 -17.65
N PHE A 124 6.63 9.08 -17.37
CA PHE A 124 6.25 7.67 -17.33
C PHE A 124 6.93 7.01 -16.11
N SER A 125 6.68 5.73 -15.87
CA SER A 125 7.43 4.96 -14.88
C SER A 125 7.87 3.63 -15.47
N LEU A 126 9.04 3.16 -15.04
CA LEU A 126 9.58 1.85 -15.35
C LEU A 126 9.84 1.14 -14.02
N ASP A 127 9.47 -0.13 -13.93
CA ASP A 127 9.60 -0.92 -12.70
C ASP A 127 9.92 -2.39 -13.02
N ILE A 128 10.49 -3.11 -12.05
CA ILE A 128 10.84 -4.53 -12.18
C ILE A 128 10.03 -5.35 -11.18
N ASP A 129 9.25 -6.28 -11.71
CA ASP A 129 8.48 -7.24 -10.92
C ASP A 129 8.41 -8.60 -11.64
N SER A 130 7.88 -9.62 -10.98
CA SER A 130 7.66 -10.95 -11.54
C SER A 130 6.82 -10.87 -12.82
N ASP A 131 7.23 -11.57 -13.88
CA ASP A 131 6.42 -11.64 -15.08
C ASP A 131 5.08 -12.30 -14.78
N MET A 132 3.99 -11.61 -15.09
CA MET A 132 2.67 -12.12 -14.77
C MET A 132 2.37 -13.45 -15.47
N LYS A 133 3.00 -13.82 -16.59
CA LYS A 133 2.81 -15.13 -17.25
C LYS A 133 3.97 -16.11 -17.09
N ASP A 134 5.11 -15.65 -16.60
CA ASP A 134 6.28 -16.48 -16.27
C ASP A 134 6.86 -16.02 -14.94
N SER A 135 6.18 -16.39 -13.86
CA SER A 135 6.54 -15.98 -12.49
C SER A 135 7.86 -16.57 -11.96
N THR A 136 8.65 -17.18 -12.83
CA THR A 136 10.02 -17.64 -12.54
C THR A 136 11.06 -16.56 -12.78
N LYS A 137 10.74 -15.50 -13.53
CA LYS A 137 11.66 -14.41 -13.89
C LYS A 137 11.05 -13.03 -13.68
N TYR A 138 11.92 -12.08 -13.38
CA TYR A 138 11.55 -10.67 -13.38
C TYR A 138 11.40 -10.11 -14.81
N ALA A 139 10.36 -9.31 -15.01
CA ALA A 139 10.06 -8.57 -16.24
C ALA A 139 10.11 -7.06 -16.01
N LEU A 140 10.24 -6.31 -17.10
CA LEU A 140 10.14 -4.85 -17.09
C LEU A 140 8.68 -4.44 -17.28
N PHE A 141 8.17 -3.61 -16.39
CA PHE A 141 6.86 -2.99 -16.44
C PHE A 141 7.01 -1.51 -16.83
N ALA A 142 6.03 -1.02 -17.57
CA ALA A 142 5.96 0.38 -17.98
C ALA A 142 4.55 0.94 -17.70
N SER A 143 4.47 2.11 -17.08
CA SER A 143 3.20 2.73 -16.67
C SER A 143 3.19 4.24 -16.89
N GLY A 144 2.00 4.84 -16.84
CA GLY A 144 1.84 6.28 -16.78
C GLY A 144 2.25 6.86 -15.41
N PRO A 145 2.39 8.18 -15.29
CA PRO A 145 2.78 8.81 -14.04
C PRO A 145 1.57 8.95 -13.11
N ARG A 146 1.83 9.08 -11.80
CA ARG A 146 0.80 9.47 -10.84
C ARG A 146 0.43 10.95 -11.01
N LEU A 147 -0.87 11.21 -11.10
CA LEU A 147 -1.47 12.54 -11.17
C LEU A 147 -1.29 13.32 -9.84
N PHE A 148 -1.51 14.64 -9.88
CA PHE A 148 -1.48 15.48 -8.67
C PHE A 148 -2.70 15.28 -7.76
N LEU A 149 -3.88 15.11 -8.36
CA LEU A 149 -5.11 14.75 -7.64
C LEU A 149 -5.19 13.23 -7.45
N PRO A 150 -5.91 12.74 -6.42
CA PRO A 150 -5.88 11.32 -6.04
C PRO A 150 -6.33 10.33 -7.11
N ASP A 151 -7.20 10.72 -8.03
CA ASP A 151 -7.77 9.87 -9.07
C ASP A 151 -8.13 10.69 -10.32
N LYS A 152 -8.19 10.06 -11.50
CA LYS A 152 -8.55 10.75 -12.76
C LYS A 152 -9.93 11.41 -12.72
N THR A 153 -10.88 10.86 -11.96
CA THR A 153 -12.25 11.41 -11.78
C THR A 153 -12.23 12.78 -11.10
N TYR A 154 -11.13 13.16 -10.44
CA TYR A 154 -10.97 14.50 -9.87
C TYR A 154 -10.76 15.58 -10.96
N TYR A 155 -10.35 15.19 -12.17
CA TYR A 155 -10.14 16.14 -13.29
C TYR A 155 -11.43 16.42 -14.07
N GLU A 156 -12.54 15.78 -13.71
CA GLU A 156 -13.86 16.06 -14.27
C GLU A 156 -14.35 17.47 -13.89
N LYS A 157 -15.04 18.14 -14.83
CA LYS A 157 -15.36 19.58 -14.76
C LYS A 157 -16.04 20.03 -13.45
N ASP A 158 -16.84 19.15 -12.84
CA ASP A 158 -17.69 19.50 -11.70
C ASP A 158 -17.33 18.78 -10.38
N ASN A 159 -16.17 18.12 -10.33
CA ASN A 159 -15.69 17.47 -9.12
C ASN A 159 -15.47 18.50 -7.99
N GLN A 160 -16.21 18.34 -6.88
CA GLN A 160 -16.17 19.29 -5.76
C GLN A 160 -14.90 19.16 -4.91
N ALA A 161 -14.36 17.95 -4.76
CA ALA A 161 -13.13 17.72 -4.02
C ALA A 161 -11.95 18.40 -4.71
N ALA A 162 -11.87 18.31 -6.05
CA ALA A 162 -10.85 19.01 -6.84
C ALA A 162 -10.91 20.55 -6.66
N LYS A 163 -12.12 21.13 -6.63
CA LYS A 163 -12.30 22.58 -6.39
C LYS A 163 -11.80 23.04 -5.01
N GLN A 164 -11.72 22.13 -4.04
CA GLN A 164 -11.19 22.40 -2.71
C GLN A 164 -9.68 22.13 -2.62
N LEU A 165 -9.20 21.06 -3.27
CA LEU A 165 -7.82 20.57 -3.15
C LEU A 165 -6.83 21.33 -4.05
N MET A 166 -7.22 21.70 -5.27
CA MET A 166 -6.30 22.40 -6.20
C MET A 166 -5.78 23.73 -5.65
N PRO A 167 -6.61 24.63 -5.07
CA PRO A 167 -6.10 25.86 -4.48
C PRO A 167 -5.12 25.63 -3.31
N VAL A 168 -5.31 24.54 -2.55
CA VAL A 168 -4.39 24.15 -1.46
C VAL A 168 -3.05 23.71 -2.02
N LEU A 169 -3.07 22.89 -3.08
CA LEU A 169 -1.87 22.44 -3.79
C LEU A 169 -1.09 23.63 -4.37
N GLU A 170 -1.76 24.52 -5.10
CA GLU A 170 -1.15 25.69 -5.72
C GLU A 170 -0.51 26.64 -4.69
N LYS A 171 -1.20 26.89 -3.57
CA LYS A 171 -0.69 27.71 -2.48
C LYS A 171 0.55 27.08 -1.83
N MET A 172 0.47 25.78 -1.51
CA MET A 172 1.59 25.04 -0.94
C MET A 172 2.81 25.11 -1.86
N MET A 173 2.61 24.85 -3.16
CA MET A 173 3.71 24.84 -4.12
C MET A 173 4.29 26.22 -4.36
N THR A 174 3.47 27.28 -4.36
CA THR A 174 3.97 28.66 -4.43
C THR A 174 4.94 28.93 -3.29
N GLN A 175 4.56 28.58 -2.05
CA GLN A 175 5.42 28.75 -0.88
C GLN A 175 6.71 27.92 -0.98
N LEU A 176 6.63 26.66 -1.42
CA LEU A 176 7.82 25.81 -1.58
C LEU A 176 8.79 26.34 -2.64
N PHE A 177 8.28 26.85 -3.77
CA PHE A 177 9.12 27.46 -4.80
C PHE A 177 9.79 28.75 -4.30
N GLU A 178 9.07 29.59 -3.56
CA GLU A 178 9.65 30.78 -2.91
C GLU A 178 10.75 30.40 -1.91
N GLN A 179 10.51 29.38 -1.08
CA GLN A 179 11.52 28.82 -0.17
C GLN A 179 12.72 28.21 -0.91
N ALA A 180 12.52 27.69 -2.13
CA ALA A 180 13.58 27.22 -3.01
C ALA A 180 14.32 28.36 -3.75
N GLY A 181 13.94 29.63 -3.53
CA GLY A 181 14.60 30.80 -4.09
C GLY A 181 14.02 31.31 -5.41
N TYR A 182 12.84 30.84 -5.82
CA TYR A 182 12.16 31.33 -7.04
C TYR A 182 11.37 32.60 -6.73
N GLU A 183 11.35 33.53 -7.69
CA GLU A 183 10.40 34.65 -7.64
C GLU A 183 8.96 34.14 -7.75
N THR A 184 8.03 34.75 -7.01
CA THR A 184 6.61 34.38 -6.99
C THR A 184 5.98 34.33 -8.39
N SER A 185 6.36 35.25 -9.29
CA SER A 185 5.88 35.29 -10.67
C SER A 185 6.29 34.03 -11.45
N LYS A 186 7.57 33.64 -11.36
CA LYS A 186 8.11 32.43 -11.98
C LYS A 186 7.49 31.17 -11.37
N ALA A 187 7.33 31.13 -10.04
CA ALA A 187 6.68 30.02 -9.35
C ALA A 187 5.24 29.79 -9.85
N LYS A 188 4.44 30.85 -10.00
CA LYS A 188 3.08 30.77 -10.53
C LYS A 188 3.05 30.23 -11.96
N THR A 189 3.92 30.72 -12.84
CA THR A 189 4.02 30.21 -14.21
C THR A 189 4.37 28.72 -14.23
N ILE A 190 5.31 28.27 -13.40
CA ILE A 190 5.65 26.83 -13.28
C ILE A 190 4.43 26.02 -12.84
N ILE A 191 3.71 26.48 -11.81
CA ILE A 191 2.54 25.77 -11.28
C ILE A 191 1.41 25.70 -12.32
N GLU A 192 1.10 26.80 -13.00
CA GLU A 192 0.08 26.84 -14.06
C GLU A 192 0.42 25.88 -15.22
N GLN A 193 1.68 25.90 -15.65
CA GLN A 193 2.17 25.02 -16.71
C GLN A 193 2.18 23.54 -16.30
N ALA A 194 2.63 23.24 -15.08
CA ALA A 194 2.66 21.89 -14.54
C ALA A 194 1.26 21.29 -14.39
N THR A 195 0.32 22.06 -13.84
CA THR A 195 -1.07 21.60 -13.66
C THR A 195 -1.79 21.43 -14.99
N ALA A 196 -1.49 22.27 -15.98
CA ALA A 196 -2.00 22.09 -17.33
C ALA A 196 -1.43 20.82 -18.00
N PHE A 197 -0.15 20.49 -17.81
CA PHE A 197 0.43 19.23 -18.32
C PHE A 197 -0.20 18.01 -17.64
N ASP A 198 -0.33 18.04 -16.31
CA ASP A 198 -0.93 16.96 -15.52
C ASP A 198 -2.37 16.67 -15.96
N LYS A 199 -3.13 17.73 -16.32
CA LYS A 199 -4.48 17.60 -16.88
C LYS A 199 -4.50 16.97 -18.28
N LEU A 200 -3.46 17.14 -19.09
CA LEU A 200 -3.34 16.44 -20.38
C LEU A 200 -3.15 14.94 -20.18
N ILE A 201 -2.48 14.52 -19.10
CA ILE A 201 -2.22 13.11 -18.78
C ILE A 201 -3.49 12.41 -18.28
N ALA A 202 -4.30 13.07 -17.46
CA ALA A 202 -5.42 12.48 -16.72
C ALA A 202 -6.39 11.59 -17.54
N PRO A 203 -6.75 11.92 -18.80
CA PRO A 203 -7.63 11.06 -19.60
C PRO A 203 -7.01 9.71 -20.00
N HIS A 204 -5.67 9.60 -19.96
CA HIS A 204 -4.91 8.47 -20.52
C HIS A 204 -4.41 7.47 -19.48
N VAL A 205 -4.63 7.73 -18.18
CA VAL A 205 -4.37 6.79 -17.09
C VAL A 205 -5.68 6.13 -16.62
N LYS A 206 -5.60 5.01 -15.91
CA LYS A 206 -6.74 4.35 -15.28
C LYS A 206 -7.24 5.09 -14.04
N SER A 207 -8.53 4.96 -13.74
CA SER A 207 -9.07 5.26 -12.41
C SER A 207 -8.64 4.18 -11.41
N ALA A 208 -8.84 4.43 -10.11
CA ALA A 208 -8.66 3.43 -9.07
C ALA A 208 -9.49 2.15 -9.33
N GLU A 209 -10.74 2.28 -9.78
CA GLU A 209 -11.59 1.12 -10.14
C GLU A 209 -11.02 0.36 -11.35
N GLU A 210 -10.57 1.06 -12.39
CA GLU A 210 -9.97 0.43 -13.57
C GLU A 210 -8.61 -0.24 -13.26
N GLY A 211 -7.84 0.34 -12.34
CA GLY A 211 -6.55 -0.16 -11.86
C GLY A 211 -6.66 -1.36 -10.91
N ALA A 212 -7.81 -1.52 -10.23
CA ALA A 212 -8.08 -2.66 -9.36
C ALA A 212 -8.33 -3.99 -10.11
N ASP A 213 -8.44 -3.95 -11.45
CA ASP A 213 -8.61 -5.13 -12.31
C ASP A 213 -7.26 -5.60 -12.88
N TYR A 214 -6.67 -6.62 -12.28
CA TYR A 214 -5.32 -7.09 -12.63
C TYR A 214 -5.26 -7.71 -14.03
N SER A 215 -6.38 -8.20 -14.56
CA SER A 215 -6.43 -8.72 -15.93
C SER A 215 -6.09 -7.66 -16.97
N LYS A 216 -6.35 -6.38 -16.66
CA LYS A 216 -6.08 -5.23 -17.53
C LYS A 216 -4.64 -4.70 -17.39
N MET A 217 -3.82 -5.25 -16.50
CA MET A 217 -2.41 -4.83 -16.33
C MET A 217 -1.48 -5.51 -17.33
N TYR A 218 -1.83 -6.71 -17.82
CA TYR A 218 -0.93 -7.49 -18.69
C TYR A 218 -1.09 -7.15 -20.18
N ASN A 219 -0.46 -6.06 -20.62
CA ASN A 219 -0.41 -5.67 -22.03
C ASN A 219 1.04 -5.71 -22.55
N PRO A 220 1.57 -6.90 -22.87
CA PRO A 220 2.95 -7.04 -23.31
C PRO A 220 3.17 -6.34 -24.65
N ARG A 221 4.23 -5.53 -24.71
CA ARG A 221 4.73 -4.84 -25.90
C ARG A 221 6.19 -5.18 -26.10
N THR A 222 6.65 -5.16 -27.33
CA THR A 222 8.08 -5.21 -27.66
C THR A 222 8.77 -3.92 -27.21
N LEU A 223 10.09 -3.95 -27.06
CA LEU A 223 10.88 -2.72 -26.85
C LEU A 223 10.59 -1.69 -27.95
N ASP A 224 10.45 -2.12 -29.20
CA ASP A 224 10.15 -1.24 -30.34
C ASP A 224 8.82 -0.51 -30.16
N GLN A 225 7.76 -1.23 -29.80
CA GLN A 225 6.44 -0.64 -29.58
C GLN A 225 6.40 0.35 -28.42
N ILE A 226 7.22 0.15 -27.38
CA ILE A 226 7.37 1.14 -26.30
C ILE A 226 8.22 2.32 -26.77
N ALA A 227 9.35 2.06 -27.43
CA ALA A 227 10.26 3.10 -27.87
C ALA A 227 9.61 4.03 -28.91
N ASP A 228 8.81 3.48 -29.81
CA ASP A 228 8.14 4.22 -30.89
C ASP A 228 6.90 4.98 -30.41
N SER A 229 6.54 4.89 -29.12
CA SER A 229 5.42 5.65 -28.53
C SER A 229 5.66 7.17 -28.50
N THR A 230 6.92 7.60 -28.63
CA THR A 230 7.31 9.01 -28.78
C THR A 230 8.58 9.11 -29.60
N ASN A 231 8.70 10.17 -30.41
CA ASN A 231 9.94 10.51 -31.11
C ASN A 231 10.79 11.56 -30.37
N LYS A 232 10.35 11.98 -29.18
CA LYS A 232 11.03 13.03 -28.39
C LYS A 232 12.07 12.50 -27.43
N LEU A 233 11.95 11.24 -27.02
CA LEU A 233 12.86 10.60 -26.07
C LEU A 233 13.36 9.28 -26.65
N ASP A 234 14.66 9.02 -26.57
CA ASP A 234 15.27 7.73 -26.92
C ASP A 234 15.06 6.71 -25.79
N LEU A 235 13.80 6.26 -25.67
CA LEU A 235 13.42 5.26 -24.68
C LEU A 235 14.15 3.93 -24.90
N ARG A 236 14.52 3.61 -26.14
CA ARG A 236 15.26 2.39 -26.47
C ARG A 236 16.63 2.37 -25.78
N THR A 237 17.41 3.41 -26.00
CA THR A 237 18.74 3.52 -25.37
C THR A 237 18.61 3.60 -23.86
N ALA A 238 17.63 4.34 -23.34
CA ALA A 238 17.40 4.44 -21.91
C ALA A 238 17.08 3.07 -21.27
N ILE A 239 16.08 2.36 -21.79
CA ILE A 239 15.66 1.06 -21.27
C ILE A 239 16.78 0.04 -21.34
N THR A 240 17.48 -0.04 -22.49
CA THR A 240 18.55 -1.03 -22.67
C THR A 240 19.75 -0.77 -21.76
N THR A 241 20.03 0.50 -21.47
CA THR A 241 21.06 0.91 -20.51
C THR A 241 20.67 0.53 -19.08
N LEU A 242 19.42 0.82 -18.67
CA LEU A 242 18.91 0.55 -17.32
C LEU A 242 18.97 -0.94 -16.99
N VAL A 243 18.45 -1.79 -17.87
CA VAL A 243 18.35 -3.25 -17.63
C VAL A 243 19.60 -4.03 -18.06
N HIS A 244 20.63 -3.34 -18.56
CA HIS A 244 21.87 -3.95 -19.08
C HIS A 244 21.62 -5.03 -20.15
N GLY A 245 20.62 -4.82 -21.02
CA GLY A 245 20.20 -5.80 -22.02
C GLY A 245 19.09 -5.29 -22.93
N THR A 246 18.53 -6.17 -23.77
CA THR A 246 17.45 -5.81 -24.69
C THR A 246 16.18 -6.60 -24.36
N PRO A 247 15.18 -5.97 -23.72
CA PRO A 247 13.91 -6.62 -23.44
C PRO A 247 13.18 -7.04 -24.72
N GLU A 248 12.89 -8.32 -24.86
CA GLU A 248 11.97 -8.81 -25.91
C GLU A 248 10.53 -8.40 -25.60
N LYS A 249 10.21 -8.19 -24.32
CA LYS A 249 8.89 -7.92 -23.79
C LYS A 249 8.94 -6.93 -22.63
N ILE A 250 8.02 -5.97 -22.64
CA ILE A 250 7.75 -4.98 -21.61
C ILE A 250 6.25 -5.01 -21.32
N ILE A 251 5.86 -5.10 -20.06
CA ILE A 251 4.45 -5.16 -19.66
C ILE A 251 3.93 -3.74 -19.46
N ALA A 252 3.13 -3.24 -20.41
CA ALA A 252 2.50 -1.93 -20.28
C ALA A 252 1.25 -2.02 -19.41
N THR A 253 1.29 -1.47 -18.19
CA THR A 253 0.10 -1.47 -17.31
C THR A 253 -0.91 -0.40 -17.71
N GLU A 254 -0.48 0.62 -18.45
CA GLU A 254 -1.30 1.73 -18.96
C GLU A 254 -1.14 1.85 -20.49
N PRO A 255 -1.70 0.91 -21.30
CA PRO A 255 -1.48 0.91 -22.74
C PRO A 255 -1.99 2.19 -23.42
N ALA A 256 -3.13 2.73 -22.99
CA ALA A 256 -3.70 3.97 -23.54
C ALA A 256 -2.81 5.20 -23.28
N PHE A 257 -2.04 5.21 -22.20
CA PHE A 257 -1.04 6.23 -21.92
C PHE A 257 0.09 6.19 -22.94
N PHE A 258 0.67 5.01 -23.19
CA PHE A 258 1.74 4.87 -24.19
C PHE A 258 1.24 5.13 -25.60
N ASP A 259 -0.02 4.82 -25.92
CA ASP A 259 -0.60 5.17 -27.22
C ASP A 259 -0.72 6.69 -27.42
N ALA A 260 -0.90 7.45 -26.33
CA ALA A 260 -1.01 8.91 -26.35
C ALA A 260 0.31 9.65 -26.09
N LEU A 261 1.40 8.94 -25.76
CA LEU A 261 2.64 9.58 -25.28
C LEU A 261 3.24 10.57 -26.29
N GLY A 262 3.17 10.26 -27.58
CA GLY A 262 3.61 11.15 -28.66
C GLY A 262 2.81 12.45 -28.75
N ASP A 263 1.52 12.42 -28.43
CA ASP A 263 0.65 13.61 -28.40
C ASP A 263 0.84 14.42 -27.11
N LEU A 264 1.22 13.75 -26.02
CA LEU A 264 1.59 14.41 -24.77
C LEU A 264 2.95 15.10 -24.87
N LEU A 265 3.91 14.49 -25.55
CA LEU A 265 5.27 15.01 -25.70
C LEU A 265 5.46 15.67 -27.08
N THR A 266 5.04 16.93 -27.18
CA THR A 266 5.24 17.77 -28.37
C THR A 266 6.12 18.98 -28.02
N ASP A 267 6.74 19.62 -29.02
CA ASP A 267 7.59 20.80 -28.75
C ASP A 267 6.80 21.93 -28.06
N ASP A 268 5.50 22.05 -28.37
CA ASP A 268 4.59 23.01 -27.72
C ASP A 268 4.35 22.67 -26.24
N HIS A 269 4.38 21.39 -25.87
CA HIS A 269 4.22 20.93 -24.49
C HIS A 269 5.53 20.90 -23.70
N PHE A 270 6.70 21.13 -24.33
CA PHE A 270 8.00 20.98 -23.65
C PHE A 270 8.11 21.84 -22.38
N GLN A 271 7.72 23.12 -22.45
CA GLN A 271 7.77 24.01 -21.28
C GLN A 271 6.82 23.55 -20.17
N MET A 272 5.66 23.01 -20.53
CA MET A 272 4.69 22.47 -19.58
C MET A 272 5.24 21.22 -18.87
N MET A 273 5.86 20.31 -19.64
CA MET A 273 6.53 19.13 -19.11
C MET A 273 7.71 19.51 -18.20
N LYS A 274 8.56 20.46 -18.61
CA LYS A 274 9.68 20.95 -17.79
C LYS A 274 9.20 21.53 -16.46
N SER A 275 8.14 22.33 -16.49
CA SER A 275 7.49 22.85 -15.29
C SER A 275 6.89 21.75 -14.42
N TRP A 276 6.32 20.69 -15.01
CA TRP A 276 5.86 19.51 -14.30
C TRP A 276 7.00 18.76 -13.60
N LEU A 277 8.18 18.63 -14.24
CA LEU A 277 9.38 18.05 -13.61
C LEU A 277 9.85 18.88 -12.41
N LEU A 278 9.91 20.22 -12.55
CA LEU A 278 10.25 21.13 -11.45
C LEU A 278 9.25 20.98 -10.29
N PHE A 279 7.96 20.99 -10.60
CA PHE A 279 6.89 20.83 -9.63
C PHE A 279 7.03 19.53 -8.84
N LYS A 280 7.19 18.40 -9.54
CA LYS A 280 7.34 17.07 -8.90
C LYS A 280 8.60 16.97 -8.06
N THR A 281 9.69 17.59 -8.51
CA THR A 281 10.96 17.62 -7.78
C THR A 281 10.86 18.43 -6.50
N VAL A 282 10.30 19.65 -6.56
CA VAL A 282 10.07 20.47 -5.35
C VAL A 282 9.10 19.78 -4.40
N MET A 283 7.98 19.27 -4.90
CA MET A 283 6.99 18.57 -4.08
C MET A 283 7.58 17.34 -3.38
N GLY A 284 8.36 16.53 -4.09
CA GLY A 284 8.92 15.28 -3.59
C GLY A 284 10.11 15.45 -2.64
N LEU A 285 10.92 16.50 -2.81
CA LEU A 285 12.19 16.63 -2.09
C LEU A 285 12.15 17.65 -0.93
N SER A 286 11.16 18.54 -0.87
CA SER A 286 11.07 19.55 0.20
C SER A 286 10.89 18.97 1.62
N SER A 287 10.40 17.74 1.75
CA SER A 287 10.28 17.03 3.04
C SER A 287 11.62 16.75 3.73
N TYR A 288 12.72 16.82 2.99
CA TYR A 288 14.08 16.48 3.45
C TYR A 288 14.93 17.70 3.81
N LEU A 289 14.37 18.92 3.71
CA LEU A 289 15.09 20.19 3.89
C LEU A 289 14.83 20.79 5.28
N THR A 290 14.58 22.09 5.44
CA THR A 290 14.32 22.70 6.77
C THR A 290 13.05 22.17 7.44
N ASP A 291 12.86 22.48 8.72
CA ASP A 291 11.63 22.19 9.46
C ASP A 291 10.41 22.86 8.79
N GLU A 292 10.56 24.13 8.39
CA GLU A 292 9.50 24.86 7.71
C GLU A 292 9.14 24.20 6.38
N GLN A 293 10.13 23.86 5.56
CA GLN A 293 9.91 23.25 4.24
C GLN A 293 9.23 21.88 4.34
N ARG A 294 9.65 21.03 5.29
CA ARG A 294 8.98 19.74 5.49
C ARG A 294 7.54 19.90 5.96
N GLN A 295 7.24 20.92 6.75
CA GLN A 295 5.88 21.14 7.22
C GLN A 295 5.01 21.69 6.10
N THR A 296 5.54 22.64 5.32
CA THR A 296 4.88 23.17 4.13
C THR A 296 4.59 22.07 3.12
N SER A 297 5.55 21.17 2.83
CA SER A 297 5.35 20.10 1.85
C SER A 297 4.27 19.08 2.23
N THR A 298 3.85 19.05 3.50
CA THR A 298 2.75 18.19 3.96
C THR A 298 1.37 18.85 3.90
N ILE A 299 1.26 20.16 3.62
CA ILE A 299 -0.03 20.89 3.66
C ILE A 299 -1.10 20.22 2.80
N TYR A 300 -0.75 19.88 1.56
CA TYR A 300 -1.68 19.22 0.63
C TYR A 300 -2.10 17.84 1.13
N GLY A 301 -1.14 17.02 1.56
CA GLY A 301 -1.41 15.70 2.15
C GLY A 301 -2.24 15.76 3.44
N ARG A 302 -2.06 16.81 4.25
CA ARG A 302 -2.86 17.05 5.44
C ARG A 302 -4.29 17.48 5.10
N ALA A 303 -4.47 18.35 4.10
CA ALA A 303 -5.80 18.75 3.63
C ALA A 303 -6.59 17.56 3.07
N MET A 304 -5.95 16.70 2.26
CA MET A 304 -6.58 15.47 1.73
C MET A 304 -6.98 14.47 2.83
N SER A 305 -6.29 14.46 3.97
CA SER A 305 -6.51 13.50 5.05
C SER A 305 -7.14 14.12 6.30
N GLY A 306 -7.46 15.41 6.32
CA GLY A 306 -7.98 16.10 7.50
C GLY A 306 -7.02 16.18 8.70
N ARG A 307 -5.72 15.89 8.50
CA ARG A 307 -4.69 16.04 9.55
C ARG A 307 -4.55 17.50 9.93
N LYS A 308 -4.52 17.80 11.23
CA LYS A 308 -4.49 19.18 11.73
C LYS A 308 -3.07 19.73 11.85
N GLU A 309 -2.11 18.84 12.15
CA GLU A 309 -0.74 19.20 12.47
C GLU A 309 0.24 18.34 11.67
N ALA A 310 1.47 18.84 11.50
CA ALA A 310 2.57 18.01 11.02
C ALA A 310 3.06 17.13 12.17
N ARG A 311 3.74 16.04 11.82
CA ARG A 311 4.54 15.27 12.77
C ARG A 311 5.54 16.21 13.46
N SER A 312 5.80 15.98 14.75
CA SER A 312 6.89 16.67 15.47
C SER A 312 8.24 16.40 14.82
N GLN A 313 9.27 17.20 15.14
CA GLN A 313 10.63 16.95 14.63
C GLN A 313 11.12 15.55 14.98
N GLU A 314 10.92 15.11 16.22
CA GLU A 314 11.35 13.79 16.71
C GLU A 314 10.67 12.66 15.93
N LYS A 315 9.35 12.72 15.73
CA LYS A 315 8.60 11.73 14.96
C LYS A 315 8.94 11.78 13.48
N ALA A 316 9.08 12.97 12.89
CA ALA A 316 9.47 13.11 11.49
C ALA A 316 10.87 12.54 11.22
N ALA A 317 11.79 12.73 12.17
CA ALA A 317 13.12 12.17 12.07
C ALA A 317 13.11 10.64 12.19
N TYR A 318 12.34 10.12 13.14
CA TYR A 318 12.09 8.68 13.31
C TYR A 318 11.48 8.07 12.04
N ASP A 319 10.36 8.61 11.54
CA ASP A 319 9.64 8.11 10.36
C ASP A 319 10.58 8.05 9.13
N LEU A 320 11.39 9.09 8.93
CA LEU A 320 12.31 9.15 7.79
C LEU A 320 13.48 8.17 7.92
N ALA A 321 14.12 8.10 9.09
CA ALA A 321 15.24 7.21 9.31
C ALA A 321 14.80 5.74 9.23
N THR A 322 13.71 5.39 9.92
CA THR A 322 13.17 4.03 9.94
C THR A 322 12.60 3.61 8.59
N GLY A 323 11.91 4.49 7.87
CA GLY A 323 11.42 4.18 6.52
C GLY A 323 12.54 4.00 5.48
N THR A 324 13.71 4.62 5.69
CA THR A 324 14.86 4.45 4.78
C THR A 324 15.60 3.14 5.03
N PHE A 325 15.66 2.70 6.29
CA PHE A 325 16.31 1.45 6.75
C PHE A 325 15.28 0.45 7.29
N ASP A 326 14.12 0.37 6.65
CA ASP A 326 12.93 -0.32 7.17
C ASP A 326 13.17 -1.82 7.42
N GLN A 327 13.84 -2.54 6.52
CA GLN A 327 14.15 -3.96 6.72
C GLN A 327 15.17 -4.19 7.84
N VAL A 328 16.10 -3.26 8.06
CA VAL A 328 17.09 -3.31 9.16
C VAL A 328 16.40 -3.09 10.51
N VAL A 329 15.56 -2.05 10.59
CA VAL A 329 14.75 -1.75 11.78
C VAL A 329 13.74 -2.86 12.06
N GLY A 330 13.15 -3.42 10.99
CA GLY A 330 12.23 -4.54 11.07
C GLY A 330 12.87 -5.79 11.64
N ASP A 331 14.04 -6.18 11.12
CA ASP A 331 14.80 -7.33 11.63
C ASP A 331 15.11 -7.16 13.13
N TYR A 332 15.60 -5.98 13.53
CA TYR A 332 15.81 -5.62 14.93
C TYR A 332 14.53 -5.77 15.77
N TYR A 333 13.42 -5.16 15.33
CA TYR A 333 12.14 -5.21 16.04
C TYR A 333 11.63 -6.65 16.18
N GLY A 334 11.65 -7.41 15.08
CA GLY A 334 11.21 -8.79 15.01
C GLY A 334 12.00 -9.67 15.98
N ARG A 335 13.33 -9.64 15.93
CA ARG A 335 14.18 -10.48 16.80
C ARG A 335 14.06 -10.10 18.27
N LYS A 336 13.92 -8.80 18.58
CA LYS A 336 13.87 -8.31 19.96
C LYS A 336 12.51 -8.48 20.63
N TYR A 337 11.42 -8.22 19.89
CA TYR A 337 10.07 -8.14 20.46
C TYR A 337 9.16 -9.30 20.07
N PHE A 338 9.49 -10.05 19.02
CA PHE A 338 8.71 -11.19 18.56
C PHE A 338 9.47 -12.51 18.78
N GLY A 339 9.07 -13.24 19.83
CA GLY A 339 9.72 -14.49 20.20
C GLY A 339 9.40 -15.65 19.27
N GLU A 340 10.34 -16.60 19.14
CA GLU A 340 10.22 -17.82 18.31
C GLU A 340 8.95 -18.63 18.59
N ALA A 341 8.50 -18.68 19.86
CA ALA A 341 7.28 -19.38 20.23
C ALA A 341 6.03 -18.77 19.56
N ALA A 342 5.94 -17.44 19.50
CA ALA A 342 4.83 -16.76 18.83
C ALA A 342 4.93 -16.92 17.31
N LYS A 343 6.14 -16.90 16.74
CA LYS A 343 6.38 -17.18 15.32
C LYS A 343 5.87 -18.57 14.93
N GLN A 344 6.19 -19.59 15.73
CA GLN A 344 5.73 -20.96 15.49
C GLN A 344 4.22 -21.12 15.67
N ASP A 345 3.64 -20.53 16.72
CA ASP A 345 2.19 -20.59 16.99
C ASP A 345 1.37 -19.97 15.85
N VAL A 346 1.80 -18.80 15.36
CA VAL A 346 1.16 -18.13 14.21
C VAL A 346 1.34 -18.95 12.94
N HIS A 347 2.53 -19.50 12.69
CA HIS A 347 2.75 -20.39 11.54
C HIS A 347 1.79 -21.59 11.57
N ASP A 348 1.61 -22.24 12.73
CA ASP A 348 0.71 -23.37 12.88
C ASP A 348 -0.77 -22.95 12.67
N MET A 349 -1.13 -21.72 13.10
CA MET A 349 -2.44 -21.12 12.81
C MET A 349 -2.67 -20.93 11.31
N VAL A 350 -1.66 -20.45 10.56
CA VAL A 350 -1.72 -20.33 9.10
C VAL A 350 -1.92 -21.69 8.45
N VAL A 351 -1.15 -22.71 8.84
CA VAL A 351 -1.28 -24.08 8.33
C VAL A 351 -2.69 -24.64 8.61
N LYS A 352 -3.24 -24.38 9.80
CA LYS A 352 -4.62 -24.76 10.14
C LYS A 352 -5.63 -24.11 9.19
N MET A 353 -5.51 -22.81 8.91
CA MET A 353 -6.41 -22.10 7.98
C MET A 353 -6.31 -22.63 6.55
N VAL A 354 -5.10 -22.89 6.06
CA VAL A 354 -4.88 -23.52 4.75
C VAL A 354 -5.60 -24.86 4.67
N ASN A 355 -5.54 -25.68 5.72
CA ASN A 355 -6.22 -26.98 5.76
C ASN A 355 -7.75 -26.85 5.81
N VAL A 356 -8.30 -25.85 6.52
CA VAL A 356 -9.74 -25.55 6.50
C VAL A 356 -10.19 -25.19 5.08
N TYR A 357 -9.43 -24.33 4.39
CA TYR A 357 -9.69 -23.97 3.01
C TYR A 357 -9.65 -25.18 2.06
N LYS A 358 -8.63 -26.04 2.17
CA LYS A 358 -8.55 -27.29 1.38
C LYS A 358 -9.76 -28.18 1.60
N LYS A 359 -10.21 -28.34 2.85
CA LYS A 359 -11.40 -29.13 3.19
C LYS A 359 -12.67 -28.53 2.60
N ARG A 360 -12.84 -27.19 2.66
CA ARG A 360 -14.00 -26.51 2.06
C ARG A 360 -14.01 -26.69 0.55
N LEU A 361 -12.91 -26.37 -0.10
CA LEU A 361 -12.76 -26.53 -1.54
C LEU A 361 -13.02 -27.96 -1.98
N ALA A 362 -12.49 -28.98 -1.28
CA ALA A 362 -12.74 -30.38 -1.61
C ALA A 362 -14.22 -30.78 -1.55
N ASN A 363 -15.01 -30.17 -0.66
CA ASN A 363 -16.43 -30.43 -0.48
C ASN A 363 -17.35 -29.42 -1.20
N ASN A 364 -16.76 -28.44 -1.90
CA ASN A 364 -17.51 -27.39 -2.58
C ASN A 364 -18.38 -28.01 -3.69
N THR A 365 -19.66 -27.64 -3.70
CA THR A 365 -20.70 -28.27 -4.53
C THR A 365 -20.94 -27.58 -5.87
N TRP A 366 -20.47 -26.34 -6.04
CA TRP A 366 -20.63 -25.61 -7.29
C TRP A 366 -19.42 -25.73 -8.20
N LEU A 367 -18.21 -25.88 -7.64
CA LEU A 367 -16.98 -26.11 -8.39
C LEU A 367 -16.94 -27.51 -9.04
N GLY A 368 -16.58 -27.58 -10.31
CA GLY A 368 -16.18 -28.83 -10.96
C GLY A 368 -14.93 -29.46 -10.31
N LYS A 369 -14.78 -30.78 -10.44
CA LYS A 369 -13.66 -31.54 -9.85
C LYS A 369 -12.28 -30.98 -10.27
N ALA A 370 -12.11 -30.64 -11.56
CA ALA A 370 -10.84 -30.12 -12.07
C ALA A 370 -10.45 -28.77 -11.44
N THR A 371 -11.41 -27.86 -11.29
CA THR A 371 -11.18 -26.55 -10.66
C THR A 371 -10.88 -26.68 -9.17
N ARG A 372 -11.57 -27.60 -8.46
CA ARG A 372 -11.24 -27.92 -7.05
C ARG A 372 -9.81 -28.42 -6.88
N GLU A 373 -9.37 -29.34 -7.74
CA GLU A 373 -8.01 -29.90 -7.69
C GLU A 373 -6.95 -28.81 -7.92
N LYS A 374 -7.21 -27.87 -8.84
CA LYS A 374 -6.32 -26.72 -9.07
C LYS A 374 -6.31 -25.72 -7.91
N ALA A 375 -7.46 -25.42 -7.32
CA ALA A 375 -7.53 -24.55 -6.15
C ALA A 375 -6.77 -25.15 -4.94
N ILE A 376 -6.90 -26.47 -4.72
CA ILE A 376 -6.15 -27.20 -3.68
C ILE A 376 -4.65 -27.19 -3.98
N LEU A 377 -4.24 -27.42 -5.24
CA LEU A 377 -2.83 -27.36 -5.63
C LEU A 377 -2.24 -25.96 -5.37
N LYS A 378 -2.99 -24.89 -5.62
CA LYS A 378 -2.57 -23.53 -5.29
C LYS A 378 -2.32 -23.34 -3.80
N LEU A 379 -3.18 -23.88 -2.94
CA LEU A 379 -2.97 -23.91 -1.49
C LEU A 379 -1.79 -24.79 -1.06
N ASP A 380 -1.52 -25.90 -1.77
CA ASP A 380 -0.35 -26.76 -1.52
C ASP A 380 0.98 -26.05 -1.81
N LYS A 381 0.96 -25.05 -2.69
CA LYS A 381 2.14 -24.27 -3.12
C LYS A 381 2.23 -22.89 -2.48
N LEU A 382 1.27 -22.51 -1.65
CA LEU A 382 1.24 -21.22 -0.98
C LEU A 382 2.46 -21.06 -0.06
N GLY A 383 3.30 -20.06 -0.33
CA GLY A 383 4.40 -19.70 0.55
C GLY A 383 3.90 -18.96 1.79
N ILE A 384 4.54 -19.21 2.92
CA ILE A 384 4.17 -18.64 4.22
C ILE A 384 5.38 -17.93 4.81
N GLN A 385 5.24 -16.64 5.08
CA GLN A 385 6.26 -15.83 5.75
C GLN A 385 5.67 -15.18 7.01
N VAL A 386 6.31 -15.39 8.17
CA VAL A 386 5.78 -14.97 9.48
C VAL A 386 6.86 -14.27 10.30
N GLY A 387 6.52 -13.14 10.89
CA GLY A 387 7.35 -12.36 11.78
C GLY A 387 8.35 -11.47 11.04
N TYR A 388 9.44 -12.06 10.57
CA TYR A 388 10.58 -11.36 9.99
C TYR A 388 11.40 -12.28 9.07
N PRO A 389 12.13 -11.72 8.08
CA PRO A 389 12.97 -12.50 7.18
C PRO A 389 14.13 -13.16 7.93
N ASP A 390 14.66 -14.26 7.36
CA ASP A 390 15.82 -14.93 7.95
C ASP A 390 17.09 -14.08 7.88
N LYS A 391 17.20 -13.22 6.86
CA LYS A 391 18.32 -12.32 6.60
C LYS A 391 17.81 -10.96 6.13
N ILE A 392 18.54 -9.91 6.51
CA ILE A 392 18.35 -8.57 5.95
C ILE A 392 18.71 -8.60 4.46
N ASP A 393 17.94 -7.88 3.65
CA ASP A 393 18.22 -7.70 2.22
C ASP A 393 19.66 -7.15 2.01
N PRO A 394 20.53 -7.82 1.24
CA PRO A 394 21.90 -7.37 0.98
C PRO A 394 22.03 -5.96 0.40
N LEU A 395 20.94 -5.40 -0.15
CA LEU A 395 20.88 -4.01 -0.60
C LEU A 395 21.29 -3.02 0.52
N TYR A 396 20.84 -3.26 1.76
CA TYR A 396 21.13 -2.33 2.88
C TYR A 396 22.61 -2.29 3.24
N SER A 397 23.39 -3.34 2.95
CA SER A 397 24.84 -3.31 3.13
C SER A 397 25.52 -2.29 2.20
N LYS A 398 24.88 -1.92 1.09
CA LYS A 398 25.34 -0.87 0.15
C LYS A 398 25.00 0.54 0.62
N PHE A 399 24.06 0.71 1.57
CA PHE A 399 23.66 2.03 2.06
C PHE A 399 24.73 2.57 3.02
N LYS A 400 25.65 3.36 2.48
CA LYS A 400 26.71 4.02 3.25
C LYS A 400 26.38 5.49 3.45
N VAL A 401 26.20 5.88 4.71
CA VAL A 401 25.84 7.25 5.07
C VAL A 401 27.08 8.13 4.97
N THR A 402 26.97 9.17 4.13
CA THR A 402 27.88 10.32 4.19
C THR A 402 27.40 11.22 5.32
N THR A 403 28.17 11.27 6.40
CA THR A 403 27.85 12.02 7.63
C THR A 403 27.90 13.53 7.42
N ALA A 404 27.37 14.28 8.37
CA ALA A 404 27.45 15.75 8.36
C ALA A 404 28.89 16.26 8.27
N SER A 405 29.83 15.61 8.97
CA SER A 405 31.26 15.95 8.94
C SER A 405 31.95 15.69 7.61
N GLU A 406 31.41 14.76 6.82
CA GLU A 406 31.88 14.45 5.47
C GLU A 406 31.21 15.33 4.40
N GLY A 407 30.35 16.26 4.81
CA GLY A 407 29.61 17.16 3.91
C GLY A 407 28.27 16.59 3.43
N GLY A 408 27.81 15.48 3.98
CA GLY A 408 26.51 14.90 3.66
C GLY A 408 25.33 15.72 4.19
N SER A 409 24.23 15.71 3.45
CA SER A 409 22.91 16.17 3.86
C SER A 409 21.91 15.01 3.81
N VAL A 410 20.76 15.18 4.47
CA VAL A 410 19.65 14.20 4.41
C VAL A 410 19.27 13.92 2.96
N LEU A 411 19.02 14.97 2.17
CA LEU A 411 18.64 14.84 0.77
C LEU A 411 19.73 14.15 -0.07
N SER A 412 21.01 14.52 0.07
CA SER A 412 22.09 13.88 -0.72
C SER A 412 22.24 12.37 -0.44
N ASN A 413 22.05 11.95 0.81
CA ASN A 413 22.09 10.53 1.16
C ASN A 413 20.87 9.80 0.58
N LEU A 414 19.67 10.37 0.69
CA LEU A 414 18.46 9.78 0.11
C LEU A 414 18.55 9.62 -1.42
N MET A 415 19.11 10.61 -2.11
CA MET A 415 19.32 10.51 -3.56
C MET A 415 20.37 9.45 -3.92
N THR A 416 21.40 9.27 -3.07
CA THR A 416 22.37 8.18 -3.22
C THR A 416 21.72 6.81 -3.01
N PHE A 417 20.91 6.65 -1.95
CA PHE A 417 20.20 5.40 -1.66
C PHE A 417 19.13 5.08 -2.72
N THR A 418 18.44 6.10 -3.23
CA THR A 418 17.49 5.97 -4.35
C THR A 418 18.20 5.43 -5.59
N ARG A 419 19.39 5.94 -5.91
CA ARG A 419 20.18 5.41 -7.00
C ARG A 419 20.56 3.95 -6.81
N ILE A 420 21.09 3.61 -5.63
CA ILE A 420 21.48 2.23 -5.30
C ILE A 420 20.28 1.28 -5.42
N ARG A 421 19.09 1.70 -4.97
CA ARG A 421 17.85 0.92 -5.10
C ARG A 421 17.46 0.74 -6.57
N ASN A 422 17.40 1.82 -7.35
CA ASN A 422 17.04 1.75 -8.76
C ASN A 422 18.02 0.87 -9.55
N GLU A 423 19.33 0.96 -9.28
CA GLU A 423 20.34 0.08 -9.89
C GLU A 423 20.12 -1.40 -9.49
N ASP A 424 19.82 -1.70 -8.23
CA ASP A 424 19.48 -3.06 -7.78
C ASP A 424 18.21 -3.60 -8.47
N ASP A 425 17.17 -2.77 -8.54
CA ASP A 425 15.89 -3.13 -9.15
C ASP A 425 16.07 -3.45 -10.63
N PHE A 426 16.67 -2.56 -11.43
CA PHE A 426 16.88 -2.83 -12.85
C PHE A 426 17.85 -3.99 -13.12
N ALA A 427 18.83 -4.23 -12.25
CA ALA A 427 19.72 -5.40 -12.36
C ALA A 427 19.00 -6.74 -12.15
N ARG A 428 17.81 -6.75 -11.54
CA ARG A 428 16.97 -7.96 -11.41
C ARG A 428 16.30 -8.38 -12.70
N TRP A 429 16.20 -7.50 -13.71
CA TRP A 429 15.54 -7.84 -14.97
C TRP A 429 16.08 -9.17 -15.55
N ASN A 430 15.17 -10.06 -15.94
CA ASN A 430 15.45 -11.39 -16.50
C ASN A 430 16.25 -12.33 -15.56
N GLN A 431 16.45 -11.97 -14.29
CA GLN A 431 16.98 -12.87 -13.27
C GLN A 431 15.86 -13.75 -12.70
N PRO A 432 16.19 -14.91 -12.12
CA PRO A 432 15.23 -15.71 -11.36
C PRO A 432 14.60 -14.89 -10.23
N VAL A 433 13.29 -15.04 -10.07
CA VAL A 433 12.54 -14.39 -8.98
C VAL A 433 13.04 -14.86 -7.62
N ASP A 434 13.41 -13.93 -6.75
CA ASP A 434 13.75 -14.21 -5.35
C ASP A 434 12.50 -14.08 -4.46
N ARG A 435 11.92 -15.24 -4.13
CA ARG A 435 10.74 -15.37 -3.27
C ARG A 435 11.01 -15.20 -1.78
N SER A 436 12.27 -14.97 -1.40
CA SER A 436 12.64 -14.73 0.00
C SER A 436 12.61 -13.25 0.39
N ARG A 437 12.48 -12.33 -0.58
CA ARG A 437 12.36 -10.89 -0.34
C ARG A 437 10.99 -10.56 0.27
N TRP A 438 10.99 -9.62 1.20
CA TRP A 438 9.78 -9.09 1.84
C TRP A 438 9.49 -7.69 1.32
N GLU A 439 8.24 -7.40 1.01
CA GLU A 439 7.78 -6.07 0.58
C GLU A 439 7.40 -5.15 1.75
N MET A 440 7.28 -5.71 2.96
CA MET A 440 7.00 -4.98 4.19
C MET A 440 8.02 -5.32 5.26
N SER A 441 8.45 -4.31 6.00
CA SER A 441 9.26 -4.51 7.20
C SER A 441 8.49 -5.28 8.28
N ALA A 442 9.19 -6.07 9.08
CA ALA A 442 8.63 -6.77 10.23
C ALA A 442 8.04 -5.84 11.31
N SER A 443 8.42 -4.54 11.33
CA SER A 443 7.83 -3.54 12.23
C SER A 443 6.57 -2.87 11.67
N THR A 444 6.10 -3.27 10.49
CA THR A 444 4.88 -2.75 9.87
C THR A 444 3.63 -3.44 10.42
N VAL A 445 2.63 -2.66 10.83
CA VAL A 445 1.32 -3.18 11.24
C VAL A 445 0.45 -3.40 10.00
N ASN A 446 0.64 -4.54 9.33
CA ASN A 446 -0.16 -4.94 8.18
C ASN A 446 0.00 -6.44 7.89
N ALA A 447 -0.63 -6.94 6.84
CA ALA A 447 -0.37 -8.24 6.20
C ALA A 447 -0.56 -8.09 4.67
N TYR A 448 -0.11 -9.08 3.89
CA TYR A 448 -0.40 -9.10 2.45
C TYR A 448 -0.33 -10.50 1.83
N PHE A 449 -1.01 -10.65 0.70
CA PHE A 449 -0.85 -11.71 -0.29
C PHE A 449 -0.23 -11.15 -1.57
N HIS A 450 0.84 -11.78 -2.07
CA HIS A 450 1.42 -11.43 -3.36
C HIS A 450 1.03 -12.46 -4.43
N PRO A 451 0.18 -12.10 -5.42
CA PRO A 451 -0.33 -13.05 -6.42
C PRO A 451 0.76 -13.61 -7.32
N PHE A 452 1.80 -12.83 -7.66
CA PHE A 452 2.83 -13.31 -8.59
C PHE A 452 3.83 -14.26 -7.94
N TYR A 453 3.82 -14.34 -6.60
CA TYR A 453 4.66 -15.28 -5.84
C TYR A 453 3.83 -16.40 -5.21
N ASN A 454 2.51 -16.24 -5.12
CA ASN A 454 1.63 -17.10 -4.33
C ASN A 454 2.15 -17.23 -2.89
N ILE A 455 2.34 -16.09 -2.21
CA ILE A 455 2.89 -16.00 -0.85
C ILE A 455 1.99 -15.11 0.01
N ILE A 456 1.80 -15.50 1.27
CA ILE A 456 1.21 -14.67 2.33
C ILE A 456 2.27 -14.29 3.36
N VAL A 457 2.20 -13.06 3.85
CA VAL A 457 3.23 -12.46 4.72
C VAL A 457 2.59 -11.73 5.90
N PHE A 458 3.06 -12.06 7.11
CA PHE A 458 2.60 -11.48 8.36
C PHE A 458 3.77 -10.89 9.16
N PRO A 459 4.09 -9.60 9.00
CA PRO A 459 5.04 -8.87 9.85
C PRO A 459 4.82 -9.10 11.35
N ALA A 460 5.90 -9.14 12.13
CA ALA A 460 5.85 -9.32 13.58
C ALA A 460 4.93 -8.29 14.28
N ALA A 461 4.91 -7.05 13.78
CA ALA A 461 4.17 -5.94 14.35
C ALA A 461 2.64 -6.10 14.34
N ILE A 462 2.03 -6.87 13.43
CA ILE A 462 0.59 -7.16 13.49
C ILE A 462 0.26 -8.28 14.48
N LEU A 463 1.25 -9.10 14.88
CA LEU A 463 1.09 -10.30 15.70
C LEU A 463 1.09 -9.98 17.20
N GLN A 464 0.20 -9.07 17.59
CA GLN A 464 0.01 -8.62 18.97
C GLN A 464 -1.44 -8.12 19.19
N ALA A 465 -1.81 -7.86 20.45
CA ALA A 465 -3.19 -7.55 20.80
C ALA A 465 -3.62 -6.21 20.18
N PRO A 466 -4.88 -6.07 19.71
CA PRO A 466 -6.01 -7.01 19.88
C PRO A 466 -6.11 -8.12 18.81
N PHE A 467 -5.24 -8.12 17.80
CA PHE A 467 -5.27 -9.13 16.74
C PHE A 467 -4.87 -10.50 17.28
N TYR A 468 -3.76 -10.57 18.02
CA TYR A 468 -3.20 -11.81 18.54
C TYR A 468 -2.68 -11.66 19.96
N SER A 469 -2.90 -12.66 20.80
CA SER A 469 -2.19 -12.77 22.08
C SER A 469 -2.21 -14.20 22.58
N LEU A 470 -1.09 -14.68 23.12
CA LEU A 470 -1.04 -15.94 23.87
C LEU A 470 -1.95 -15.94 25.13
N LYS A 471 -2.44 -14.77 25.55
CA LYS A 471 -3.37 -14.62 26.69
C LYS A 471 -4.83 -14.48 26.27
N GLN A 472 -5.12 -14.28 24.98
CA GLN A 472 -6.48 -14.27 24.44
C GLN A 472 -7.00 -15.69 24.31
N SER A 473 -8.32 -15.87 24.36
CA SER A 473 -8.95 -17.15 24.03
C SER A 473 -8.70 -17.52 22.56
N SER A 474 -8.81 -18.81 22.23
CA SER A 474 -8.68 -19.30 20.86
C SER A 474 -9.70 -18.62 19.93
N SER A 475 -10.94 -18.44 20.39
CA SER A 475 -11.99 -17.76 19.63
C SER A 475 -11.72 -16.26 19.41
N GLU A 476 -11.15 -15.54 20.38
CA GLU A 476 -10.71 -14.15 20.13
C GLU A 476 -9.59 -14.09 19.11
N ASN A 477 -8.56 -14.96 19.21
CA ASN A 477 -7.48 -15.01 18.23
C ASN A 477 -8.00 -15.34 16.82
N PHE A 478 -8.97 -16.25 16.68
CA PHE A 478 -9.59 -16.52 15.39
C PHE A 478 -10.47 -15.38 14.87
N GLY A 479 -11.18 -14.67 15.75
CA GLY A 479 -11.93 -13.46 15.37
C GLY A 479 -11.04 -12.26 15.03
N GLY A 480 -9.79 -12.27 15.50
CA GLY A 480 -8.78 -11.25 15.24
C GLY A 480 -7.82 -11.70 14.13
N ILE A 481 -6.60 -12.09 14.51
CA ILE A 481 -5.53 -12.44 13.57
C ILE A 481 -5.90 -13.63 12.67
N GLY A 482 -6.72 -14.58 13.14
CA GLY A 482 -7.15 -15.71 12.33
C GLY A 482 -7.99 -15.29 11.13
N ALA A 483 -8.86 -14.29 11.31
CA ALA A 483 -9.64 -13.71 10.21
C ALA A 483 -8.74 -12.94 9.22
N VAL A 484 -7.72 -12.23 9.71
CA VAL A 484 -6.69 -11.58 8.85
C VAL A 484 -5.89 -12.61 8.07
N ILE A 485 -5.40 -13.68 8.73
CA ILE A 485 -4.67 -14.77 8.07
C ILE A 485 -5.52 -15.41 6.97
N ALA A 486 -6.77 -15.72 7.29
CA ALA A 486 -7.67 -16.33 6.34
C ALA A 486 -8.09 -15.35 5.22
N HIS A 487 -8.13 -14.04 5.48
CA HIS A 487 -8.32 -13.00 4.48
C HIS A 487 -7.17 -13.03 3.46
N GLU A 488 -5.91 -13.06 3.90
CA GLU A 488 -4.75 -13.17 2.98
C GLU A 488 -4.78 -14.46 2.15
N ILE A 489 -5.19 -15.59 2.74
CA ILE A 489 -5.38 -16.84 1.99
C ILE A 489 -6.50 -16.70 0.95
N SER A 490 -7.55 -15.93 1.28
CA SER A 490 -8.71 -15.71 0.40
C SER A 490 -8.34 -14.89 -0.84
N HIS A 491 -7.38 -13.97 -0.74
CA HIS A 491 -6.86 -13.25 -1.90
C HIS A 491 -6.31 -14.17 -2.98
N ALA A 492 -5.83 -15.38 -2.64
CA ALA A 492 -5.45 -16.36 -3.65
C ALA A 492 -6.61 -16.78 -4.58
N PHE A 493 -7.85 -16.49 -4.21
CA PHE A 493 -9.06 -16.89 -4.93
C PHE A 493 -10.03 -15.75 -5.23
N ASP A 494 -9.73 -14.51 -4.83
CA ASP A 494 -10.58 -13.36 -5.18
C ASP A 494 -10.61 -13.11 -6.71
N ASN A 495 -11.34 -12.08 -7.16
CA ASN A 495 -11.48 -11.79 -8.59
C ASN A 495 -10.14 -11.54 -9.33
N ASN A 496 -9.08 -11.17 -8.60
CA ASN A 496 -7.75 -10.97 -9.16
C ASN A 496 -6.87 -12.19 -8.94
N GLY A 497 -6.72 -12.66 -7.71
CA GLY A 497 -5.85 -13.79 -7.38
C GLY A 497 -6.29 -15.08 -8.05
N SER A 498 -7.58 -15.29 -8.28
CA SER A 498 -8.10 -16.45 -9.03
C SER A 498 -7.59 -16.54 -10.47
N LEU A 499 -7.03 -15.47 -11.03
CA LEU A 499 -6.45 -15.45 -12.36
C LEU A 499 -5.06 -16.09 -12.41
N PHE A 500 -4.40 -16.24 -11.25
CA PHE A 500 -3.04 -16.76 -11.13
C PHE A 500 -3.04 -18.20 -10.63
N ASP A 501 -2.17 -19.03 -11.20
CA ASP A 501 -2.01 -20.44 -10.86
C ASP A 501 -1.17 -20.65 -9.58
N GLU A 502 -0.84 -21.91 -9.28
CA GLU A 502 -0.08 -22.28 -8.08
C GLU A 502 1.34 -21.71 -8.02
N ASN A 503 1.89 -21.28 -9.16
CA ASN A 503 3.22 -20.69 -9.24
C ASN A 503 3.15 -19.15 -9.25
N GLY A 504 1.95 -18.57 -9.28
CA GLY A 504 1.76 -17.12 -9.42
C GLY A 504 1.78 -16.64 -10.87
N SER A 505 1.59 -17.53 -11.85
CA SER A 505 1.47 -17.15 -13.26
C SER A 505 0.00 -17.03 -13.68
N LEU A 506 -0.32 -15.97 -14.41
CA LEU A 506 -1.59 -15.64 -15.03
C LEU A 506 -1.97 -16.74 -16.04
N ASN A 507 -2.80 -17.66 -15.58
CA ASN A 507 -3.17 -18.86 -16.30
C ASN A 507 -4.63 -19.18 -15.98
N ASN A 508 -5.44 -19.37 -17.02
CA ASN A 508 -6.82 -19.79 -16.78
C ASN A 508 -6.86 -21.28 -16.40
N TRP A 509 -6.99 -21.54 -15.10
CA TRP A 509 -7.16 -22.89 -14.53
C TRP A 509 -8.62 -23.24 -14.20
N TRP A 510 -9.56 -22.35 -14.53
CA TRP A 510 -10.99 -22.54 -14.34
C TRP A 510 -11.62 -23.25 -15.54
N THR A 511 -12.65 -24.08 -15.28
CA THR A 511 -13.60 -24.39 -16.36
C THR A 511 -14.47 -23.18 -16.65
N LYS A 512 -14.97 -23.06 -17.90
CA LYS A 512 -15.86 -21.96 -18.28
C LYS A 512 -17.07 -21.83 -17.34
N LYS A 513 -17.73 -22.95 -17.01
CA LYS A 513 -18.89 -22.98 -16.13
C LYS A 513 -18.58 -22.49 -14.71
N ASP A 514 -17.46 -22.97 -14.14
CA ASP A 514 -17.06 -22.57 -12.80
C ASP A 514 -16.68 -21.09 -12.75
N ASN A 515 -16.00 -20.60 -13.79
CA ASN A 515 -15.63 -19.20 -13.93
C ASN A 515 -16.87 -18.29 -14.03
N GLU A 516 -17.84 -18.65 -14.89
CA GLU A 516 -19.11 -17.91 -15.03
C GLU A 516 -19.87 -17.85 -13.69
N HIS A 517 -19.93 -18.97 -12.96
CA HIS A 517 -20.60 -18.99 -11.66
C HIS A 517 -19.85 -18.20 -10.59
N PHE A 518 -18.51 -18.23 -10.59
CA PHE A 518 -17.71 -17.39 -9.70
C PHE A 518 -17.95 -15.90 -9.95
N HIS A 519 -18.07 -15.48 -11.22
CA HIS A 519 -18.43 -14.09 -11.56
C HIS A 519 -19.83 -13.72 -11.03
N GLU A 520 -20.81 -14.61 -11.11
CA GLU A 520 -22.14 -14.37 -10.50
C GLU A 520 -22.05 -14.16 -8.98
N LEU A 521 -21.20 -14.93 -8.30
CA LEU A 521 -20.96 -14.80 -6.86
C LEU A 521 -20.23 -13.49 -6.52
N ALA A 522 -19.21 -13.12 -7.29
CA ALA A 522 -18.50 -11.85 -7.15
C ALA A 522 -19.44 -10.66 -7.39
N GLU A 523 -20.32 -10.72 -8.40
CA GLU A 523 -21.34 -9.69 -8.66
C GLU A 523 -22.37 -9.60 -7.52
N ASN A 524 -22.67 -10.70 -6.83
CA ASN A 524 -23.50 -10.63 -5.64
C ASN A 524 -22.76 -9.94 -4.50
N MET A 525 -21.46 -10.19 -4.31
CA MET A 525 -20.62 -9.47 -3.34
C MET A 525 -20.55 -7.96 -3.65
N VAL A 526 -20.39 -7.58 -4.93
CA VAL A 526 -20.47 -6.17 -5.37
C VAL A 526 -21.78 -5.55 -4.88
N LYS A 527 -22.92 -6.20 -5.11
CA LYS A 527 -24.25 -5.69 -4.72
C LYS A 527 -24.45 -5.57 -3.20
N GLU A 528 -23.70 -6.30 -2.38
CA GLU A 528 -23.79 -6.16 -0.91
C GLU A 528 -23.26 -4.81 -0.43
N PHE A 529 -22.25 -4.26 -1.13
CA PHE A 529 -21.57 -3.04 -0.74
C PHE A 529 -21.92 -1.84 -1.63
N ASP A 530 -22.25 -2.07 -2.90
CA ASP A 530 -22.45 -1.00 -3.86
C ASP A 530 -23.61 -0.07 -3.46
N GLY A 531 -23.32 1.24 -3.46
CA GLY A 531 -24.31 2.25 -3.15
C GLY A 531 -24.59 2.44 -1.66
N LEU A 532 -23.98 1.66 -0.75
CA LEU A 532 -24.14 1.85 0.68
C LEU A 532 -23.68 3.26 1.09
N PRO A 533 -24.51 4.03 1.81
CA PRO A 533 -24.14 5.38 2.21
C PRO A 533 -23.08 5.35 3.31
N TYR A 534 -21.98 6.07 3.10
CA TYR A 534 -20.91 6.23 4.08
C TYR A 534 -20.25 7.61 3.93
N ALA A 535 -20.00 8.31 5.04
CA ALA A 535 -19.31 9.62 5.07
C ALA A 535 -19.83 10.68 4.06
N GLY A 536 -21.14 10.68 3.76
CA GLY A 536 -21.76 11.62 2.81
C GLY A 536 -21.60 11.23 1.33
N GLN A 537 -21.02 10.06 1.05
CA GLN A 537 -20.87 9.48 -0.28
C GLN A 537 -21.46 8.06 -0.31
N LYS A 538 -21.19 7.32 -1.40
CA LYS A 538 -21.60 5.93 -1.57
C LYS A 538 -20.37 5.05 -1.77
N VAL A 539 -20.38 3.86 -1.19
CA VAL A 539 -19.37 2.84 -1.45
C VAL A 539 -19.47 2.38 -2.90
N ASN A 540 -18.33 2.23 -3.55
CA ASN A 540 -18.21 1.58 -4.85
C ASN A 540 -17.95 0.09 -4.64
N GLY A 541 -18.97 -0.73 -4.88
CA GLY A 541 -18.89 -2.17 -4.65
C GLY A 541 -17.95 -2.88 -5.63
N LYS A 542 -17.70 -2.30 -6.81
CA LYS A 542 -16.77 -2.83 -7.81
C LYS A 542 -15.32 -2.56 -7.44
N LEU A 543 -15.03 -1.33 -7.00
CA LEU A 543 -13.70 -0.96 -6.48
C LEU A 543 -13.30 -1.86 -5.31
N THR A 544 -14.27 -2.21 -4.45
CA THR A 544 -14.00 -2.92 -3.19
C THR A 544 -14.15 -4.44 -3.24
N VAL A 545 -14.47 -5.01 -4.41
CA VAL A 545 -14.90 -6.41 -4.51
C VAL A 545 -13.82 -7.41 -4.10
N SER A 546 -12.54 -7.18 -4.40
CA SER A 546 -11.45 -8.09 -4.03
C SER A 546 -11.36 -8.24 -2.52
N GLU A 547 -11.32 -7.11 -1.81
CA GLU A 547 -11.26 -7.04 -0.35
C GLU A 547 -12.52 -7.60 0.31
N ASN A 548 -13.69 -7.34 -0.28
CA ASN A 548 -14.95 -7.83 0.26
C ASN A 548 -15.07 -9.36 0.10
N ILE A 549 -14.57 -9.93 -1.00
CA ILE A 549 -14.45 -11.39 -1.18
C ILE A 549 -13.46 -11.96 -0.16
N ALA A 550 -12.32 -11.30 0.02
CA ALA A 550 -11.28 -11.75 0.94
C ALA A 550 -11.76 -11.72 2.40
N ASP A 551 -12.48 -10.68 2.82
CA ASP A 551 -13.12 -10.61 4.14
C ASP A 551 -14.17 -11.70 4.36
N GLY A 552 -15.08 -11.89 3.39
CA GLY A 552 -16.14 -12.89 3.52
C GLY A 552 -15.58 -14.32 3.55
N GLY A 553 -14.59 -14.61 2.70
CA GLY A 553 -13.84 -15.86 2.71
C GLY A 553 -13.06 -16.05 4.02
N GLY A 554 -12.32 -15.02 4.43
CA GLY A 554 -11.47 -15.03 5.61
C GLY A 554 -12.26 -15.25 6.89
N LEU A 555 -13.31 -14.45 7.11
CA LEU A 555 -14.15 -14.55 8.30
C LEU A 555 -14.85 -15.91 8.39
N SER A 556 -15.39 -16.42 7.26
CA SER A 556 -16.05 -17.73 7.25
C SER A 556 -15.07 -18.89 7.50
N CYS A 557 -13.83 -18.79 7.00
CA CYS A 557 -12.79 -19.79 7.25
C CYS A 557 -12.32 -19.77 8.70
N ALA A 558 -12.08 -18.57 9.25
CA ALA A 558 -11.69 -18.40 10.64
C ALA A 558 -12.77 -18.90 11.62
N LEU A 559 -14.05 -18.69 11.28
CA LEU A 559 -15.17 -19.21 12.05
C LEU A 559 -15.18 -20.75 12.08
N GLU A 560 -14.98 -21.42 10.94
CA GLU A 560 -14.91 -22.89 10.89
C GLU A 560 -13.72 -23.43 11.69
N ALA A 561 -12.56 -22.75 11.62
CA ALA A 561 -11.41 -23.10 12.45
C ALA A 561 -11.72 -22.96 13.95
N ALA A 562 -12.34 -21.84 14.36
CA ALA A 562 -12.75 -21.61 15.74
C ALA A 562 -13.72 -22.69 16.25
N LYS A 563 -14.67 -23.13 15.41
CA LYS A 563 -15.61 -24.23 15.74
C LYS A 563 -14.94 -25.59 15.91
N GLY A 564 -13.72 -25.75 15.39
CA GLY A 564 -12.91 -26.94 15.61
C GLY A 564 -12.22 -26.99 16.98
N GLU A 565 -12.27 -25.90 17.75
CA GLU A 565 -11.62 -25.80 19.05
C GLU A 565 -12.51 -26.36 20.17
N PRO A 566 -11.91 -27.02 21.19
CA PRO A 566 -12.66 -27.65 22.28
C PRO A 566 -13.40 -26.65 23.18
N ASP A 567 -12.91 -25.41 23.27
CA ASP A 567 -13.40 -24.33 24.12
C ASP A 567 -14.01 -23.16 23.31
N VAL A 568 -14.57 -23.46 22.14
CA VAL A 568 -15.14 -22.45 21.24
C VAL A 568 -16.17 -21.54 21.94
N ASP A 569 -15.96 -20.23 21.80
CA ASP A 569 -16.90 -19.17 22.16
C ASP A 569 -17.16 -18.28 20.94
N LEU A 570 -18.28 -18.52 20.26
CA LEU A 570 -18.66 -17.74 19.09
C LEU A 570 -19.05 -16.30 19.43
N ASN A 571 -19.47 -16.03 20.67
CA ASN A 571 -19.71 -14.66 21.11
C ASN A 571 -18.39 -13.89 21.11
N ALA A 572 -17.35 -14.44 21.74
CA ALA A 572 -16.02 -13.86 21.78
C ALA A 572 -15.41 -13.68 20.37
N PHE A 573 -15.62 -14.65 19.47
CA PHE A 573 -15.19 -14.57 18.07
C PHE A 573 -15.75 -13.34 17.34
N PHE A 574 -17.09 -13.19 17.30
CA PHE A 574 -17.72 -12.09 16.56
C PHE A 574 -17.45 -10.72 17.19
N LEU A 575 -17.35 -10.66 18.52
CA LEU A 575 -17.00 -9.43 19.21
C LEU A 575 -15.56 -9.00 18.91
N ASN A 576 -14.60 -9.94 18.86
CA ASN A 576 -13.22 -9.58 18.52
C ASN A 576 -13.07 -9.21 17.03
N TRP A 577 -13.83 -9.84 16.13
CA TRP A 577 -13.92 -9.40 14.72
C TRP A 577 -14.34 -7.94 14.59
N ALA A 578 -15.40 -7.54 15.26
CA ALA A 578 -15.83 -6.14 15.24
C ALA A 578 -14.81 -5.20 15.91
N LYS A 579 -14.10 -5.68 16.94
CA LYS A 579 -13.11 -4.91 17.69
C LYS A 579 -11.85 -4.60 16.88
N ILE A 580 -11.35 -5.53 16.07
CA ILE A 580 -10.14 -5.27 15.25
C ILE A 580 -10.37 -4.18 14.20
N TRP A 581 -11.62 -4.00 13.75
CA TRP A 581 -12.02 -2.93 12.84
C TRP A 581 -12.25 -1.58 13.49
N ARG A 582 -12.08 -1.47 14.82
CA ARG A 582 -12.24 -0.22 15.57
C ARG A 582 -11.40 0.89 14.95
N GLN A 583 -12.06 1.87 14.38
CA GLN A 583 -11.44 3.03 13.75
C GLN A 583 -12.33 4.26 13.89
N LYS A 584 -11.70 5.40 14.18
CA LYS A 584 -12.28 6.74 13.98
C LYS A 584 -11.39 7.49 13.01
N ALA A 585 -11.97 8.04 11.95
CA ALA A 585 -11.27 8.75 10.90
C ALA A 585 -11.81 10.18 10.76
N THR A 586 -11.01 11.08 10.20
CA THR A 586 -11.47 12.42 9.78
C THR A 586 -12.41 12.29 8.58
N PRO A 587 -13.41 13.18 8.42
CA PRO A 587 -14.30 13.14 7.27
C PRO A 587 -13.56 13.17 5.93
N GLU A 588 -12.49 13.97 5.82
CA GLU A 588 -11.66 14.07 4.62
C GLU A 588 -10.99 12.74 4.29
N ARG A 589 -10.48 12.03 5.30
CA ARG A 589 -9.87 10.70 5.12
C ARG A 589 -10.90 9.67 4.67
N GLU A 590 -12.09 9.65 5.27
CA GLU A 590 -13.16 8.73 4.85
C GLU A 590 -13.58 8.98 3.41
N GLN A 591 -13.74 10.25 3.01
CA GLN A 591 -14.12 10.64 1.65
C GLN A 591 -13.04 10.32 0.61
N LEU A 592 -11.77 10.53 0.98
CA LEU A 592 -10.63 10.15 0.14
C LEU A 592 -10.63 8.63 -0.09
N LEU A 593 -10.68 7.84 0.98
CA LEU A 593 -10.62 6.38 0.88
C LEU A 593 -11.76 5.80 0.04
N LEU A 594 -12.98 6.33 0.16
CA LEU A 594 -14.11 5.91 -0.69
C LEU A 594 -13.87 6.11 -2.19
N SER A 595 -12.96 7.00 -2.57
CA SER A 595 -12.66 7.31 -3.98
C SER A 595 -11.51 6.50 -4.56
N ILE A 596 -10.58 6.00 -3.71
CA ILE A 596 -9.31 5.43 -4.19
C ILE A 596 -8.90 4.10 -3.53
N ASP A 597 -9.49 3.74 -2.40
CA ASP A 597 -9.12 2.54 -1.65
C ASP A 597 -9.96 1.35 -2.07
N VAL A 598 -9.31 0.22 -2.29
CA VAL A 598 -9.97 -1.07 -2.57
C VAL A 598 -10.63 -1.64 -1.33
N HIS A 599 -10.33 -1.15 -0.13
CA HIS A 599 -11.00 -1.62 1.08
C HIS A 599 -12.32 -0.88 1.33
N ALA A 600 -13.36 -1.64 1.64
CA ALA A 600 -14.58 -1.03 2.19
C ALA A 600 -14.28 -0.35 3.55
N PRO A 601 -15.07 0.68 3.96
CA PRO A 601 -14.91 1.30 5.27
C PRO A 601 -14.98 0.29 6.41
N ALA A 602 -14.14 0.47 7.44
CA ALA A 602 -13.97 -0.50 8.55
C ALA A 602 -15.30 -0.91 9.23
N LYS A 603 -16.23 0.04 9.42
CA LYS A 603 -17.57 -0.25 9.95
C LYS A 603 -18.37 -1.21 9.06
N LEU A 604 -18.27 -1.05 7.74
CA LEU A 604 -18.97 -1.91 6.78
C LEU A 604 -18.30 -3.27 6.67
N ARG A 605 -16.96 -3.35 6.73
CA ARG A 605 -16.23 -4.63 6.83
C ARG A 605 -16.69 -5.43 8.05
N ALA A 606 -16.84 -4.78 9.20
CA ALA A 606 -17.35 -5.42 10.41
C ALA A 606 -18.81 -5.89 10.29
N ASN A 607 -19.69 -5.03 9.76
CA ASN A 607 -21.14 -5.26 9.78
C ASN A 607 -21.68 -6.11 8.63
N VAL A 608 -21.23 -5.89 7.39
CA VAL A 608 -21.82 -6.55 6.22
C VAL A 608 -21.44 -8.03 6.19
N GLN A 609 -20.18 -8.34 6.50
CA GLN A 609 -19.64 -9.69 6.38
C GLN A 609 -20.31 -10.70 7.31
N VAL A 610 -20.60 -10.31 8.56
CA VAL A 610 -21.27 -11.19 9.53
C VAL A 610 -22.71 -11.55 9.12
N GLN A 611 -23.36 -10.73 8.29
CA GLN A 611 -24.72 -10.99 7.80
C GLN A 611 -24.79 -12.20 6.86
N ASN A 612 -23.64 -12.67 6.35
CA ASN A 612 -23.56 -13.84 5.48
C ASN A 612 -23.37 -15.16 6.25
N LEU A 613 -23.22 -15.11 7.58
CA LEU A 613 -22.87 -16.26 8.43
C LEU A 613 -24.04 -16.69 9.31
N ASP A 614 -24.56 -17.89 9.09
CA ASP A 614 -25.71 -18.42 9.85
C ASP A 614 -25.43 -18.47 11.36
N ASP A 615 -24.19 -18.76 11.75
CA ASP A 615 -23.74 -18.79 13.15
C ASP A 615 -23.85 -17.43 13.86
N PHE A 616 -23.75 -16.30 13.14
CA PHE A 616 -23.96 -14.96 13.72
C PHE A 616 -25.40 -14.79 14.19
N PHE A 617 -26.36 -15.29 13.39
CA PHE A 617 -27.78 -15.20 13.69
C PHE A 617 -28.14 -16.05 14.90
N SER A 618 -27.60 -17.28 15.00
CA SER A 618 -27.83 -18.13 16.16
C SER A 618 -27.15 -17.60 17.42
N THR A 619 -25.95 -17.02 17.29
CA THR A 619 -25.18 -16.50 18.45
C THR A 619 -25.87 -15.32 19.12
N PHE A 620 -26.42 -14.38 18.33
CA PHE A 620 -27.05 -13.16 18.85
C PHE A 620 -28.57 -13.13 18.73
N ASN A 621 -29.17 -14.26 18.36
CA ASN A 621 -30.61 -14.41 18.18
C ASN A 621 -31.20 -13.31 17.25
N ILE A 622 -30.58 -13.16 16.07
CA ILE A 622 -31.02 -12.23 15.03
C ILE A 622 -32.22 -12.80 14.27
N GLN A 623 -33.30 -12.03 14.18
CA GLN A 623 -34.59 -12.44 13.64
C GLN A 623 -35.02 -11.55 12.47
N PRO A 624 -35.93 -12.01 11.59
CA PRO A 624 -36.53 -11.15 10.57
C PRO A 624 -37.11 -9.87 11.20
N GLY A 625 -36.69 -8.72 10.68
CA GLY A 625 -37.07 -7.40 11.20
C GLY A 625 -35.93 -6.65 11.92
N ASP A 626 -34.90 -7.37 12.39
CA ASP A 626 -33.65 -6.77 12.88
C ASP A 626 -32.86 -6.15 11.72
N LYS A 627 -32.15 -5.03 11.92
CA LYS A 627 -31.40 -4.39 10.81
C LYS A 627 -30.20 -5.20 10.35
N MET A 628 -29.62 -6.02 11.23
CA MET A 628 -28.54 -6.94 10.88
C MET A 628 -29.06 -8.27 10.30
N TYR A 629 -30.38 -8.41 10.10
CA TYR A 629 -30.94 -9.60 9.49
C TYR A 629 -30.77 -9.57 7.96
N LYS A 630 -30.25 -10.68 7.44
CA LYS A 630 -30.22 -10.98 6.00
C LYS A 630 -30.84 -12.34 5.75
N ALA A 631 -31.76 -12.42 4.79
CA ALA A 631 -32.46 -13.67 4.51
C ALA A 631 -31.48 -14.72 3.94
N PRO A 632 -31.62 -16.02 4.28
CA PRO A 632 -30.67 -17.06 3.86
C PRO A 632 -30.36 -17.09 2.36
N LYS A 633 -31.34 -16.80 1.51
CA LYS A 633 -31.20 -16.78 0.04
C LYS A 633 -30.40 -15.59 -0.50
N ASP A 634 -30.26 -14.52 0.30
CA ASP A 634 -29.59 -13.29 -0.11
C ASP A 634 -28.14 -13.23 0.43
N ARG A 635 -27.75 -14.17 1.30
CA ARG A 635 -26.39 -14.28 1.88
C ARG A 635 -25.39 -14.75 0.83
N VAL A 636 -24.30 -14.02 0.62
CA VAL A 636 -23.24 -14.45 -0.29
C VAL A 636 -22.33 -15.46 0.39
N LYS A 637 -22.14 -16.61 -0.27
CA LYS A 637 -21.24 -17.69 0.16
C LYS A 637 -20.42 -18.14 -1.07
N ILE A 638 -19.10 -17.99 -1.01
CA ILE A 638 -18.21 -18.32 -2.13
C ILE A 638 -17.51 -19.68 -1.93
N TRP A 639 -16.62 -19.79 -0.95
CA TRP A 639 -15.72 -20.96 -0.80
C TRP A 639 -16.30 -22.14 -0.02
#